data_AF-A0A3M1TJF4-F1
#
_entry.id   AF-A0A3M1TJF4-F1
#
_cell.length_a   1.000
_cell.length_b   1.000
_cell.length_c   1.000
_cell.angle_alpha   90.00
_cell.angle_beta   90.00
_cell.angle_gamma   90.00
#
_symmetry.space_group_name_H-M   'P 1'
#
loop_
_entity.id
_entity.type
_entity.pdbx_description
1 polymer ?
#
loop_
_entity_poly.entity_id
_entity_poly.type
_entity_poly.pdbx_seq_one_letter_code
_entity_poly.pdbx_strand_id
1 'polypeptide(L)'
;MRRVYLLGAVFGLWLCACLPVGSVEQTGADGGADAGRDGGATTTGAIGDACSTPADCGDGLACHLGLPGGYCISQCWDGCPAGSTCTSFGGQQWCLAQCESDAQCREGYACRGGTCQPGCFTDADCSSGESCEAGSCVAGGIGAPCSSPSDCAEGLSCAPSLPGGYCTRSCEGDPCPEGTQCVAFGGSSYCFDGCLTNADCRPGYACSGGICDVACSADEECGGGEICLNGACVGAGVGQSCDTGGDCPGSLSCFKSVPGGYCTQSCTTGGDCPEGSTCGLIKGNSLCLAACRDDLDCGSGQRCMGGVCNLPCGSDADCAADEFCDQFSGLCKSRISGGGDVEVLPLGQVSLGTTQSIDVDASTYAFTILVRGGLNASFVVDSLRGPSGQELVSRDYFSGPFRTYPTAQAYAAQFPNSDQLGVQPGRYTFRVLSDRDSSADITLYLKKSNGGTYAGGSIPLNVFIAPGAFPDGANAASASGSRWVSDVLARWQQFYRNQASVELGQVKFFDLPSGLTDVSSESEYQQAFLDHGRDGALNLFFVRSLSLGGSSAVAGVSGGIPGPPGIGGTRNSGVIIEVQDSPRLTGDDMCHEIGHFLGLYHISETDGTTHDLITDTPECTGRIENCTTGYYYLMFPALTPYMDTLSPGQAYVVQGNAGIR
;
A
#
# COMPACT_ATOMS: atom_id res chain seq x y z
N MET A 1 29.98 -48.38 1.71
CA MET A 1 31.18 -47.70 1.16
C MET A 1 30.95 -47.33 -0.31
N ARG A 2 30.51 -46.10 -0.58
CA ARG A 2 30.89 -45.30 -1.75
C ARG A 2 30.56 -43.85 -1.39
N ARG A 3 31.61 -43.03 -1.39
CA ARG A 3 31.62 -41.62 -0.97
C ARG A 3 30.71 -40.79 -1.87
N VAL A 4 29.83 -40.00 -1.27
CA VAL A 4 29.31 -38.77 -1.87
C VAL A 4 29.97 -37.64 -1.09
N TYR A 5 30.97 -37.04 -1.72
CA TYR A 5 31.58 -35.77 -1.35
C TYR A 5 31.12 -34.76 -2.42
N LEU A 6 30.96 -33.50 -2.01
CA LEU A 6 30.52 -32.31 -2.76
C LEU A 6 29.01 -32.12 -2.92
N LEU A 7 28.44 -31.33 -2.00
CA LEU A 7 27.87 -29.99 -2.27
C LEU A 7 27.62 -29.33 -0.91
N GLY A 8 28.71 -28.88 -0.29
CA GLY A 8 28.65 -27.86 0.75
C GLY A 8 28.76 -26.48 0.08
N ALA A 9 28.11 -25.49 0.67
CA ALA A 9 27.96 -24.10 0.20
C ALA A 9 26.77 -23.84 -0.74
N VAL A 10 25.56 -23.95 -0.19
CA VAL A 10 24.44 -23.02 -0.47
C VAL A 10 23.75 -22.74 0.87
N PHE A 11 24.48 -22.14 1.81
CA PHE A 11 23.87 -21.46 2.95
C PHE A 11 23.79 -19.98 2.55
N GLY A 12 22.74 -19.64 1.80
CA GLY A 12 22.39 -18.26 1.55
C GLY A 12 21.75 -17.71 2.81
N LEU A 13 22.50 -16.95 3.60
CA LEU A 13 21.90 -16.05 4.57
C LEU A 13 21.11 -15.02 3.75
N TRP A 14 19.79 -15.01 3.92
CA TRP A 14 18.90 -14.00 3.37
C TRP A 14 18.93 -12.82 4.33
N LEU A 15 19.78 -11.86 3.99
CA LEU A 15 20.06 -10.68 4.80
C LEU A 15 19.42 -9.49 4.11
N CYS A 16 18.53 -8.79 4.81
CA CYS A 16 18.04 -7.50 4.37
C CYS A 16 19.18 -6.48 4.48
N ALA A 17 19.64 -5.92 3.34
CA ALA A 17 20.80 -5.04 3.29
C ALA A 17 20.40 -3.56 3.35
N CYS A 18 21.06 -2.76 4.21
CA CYS A 18 20.95 -1.28 4.17
C CYS A 18 22.01 -0.68 3.23
N LEU A 19 21.59 0.22 2.34
CA LEU A 19 22.49 0.97 1.45
C LEU A 19 22.93 2.30 2.10
N PRO A 20 24.25 2.56 2.28
CA PRO A 20 24.72 3.85 2.80
C PRO A 20 24.77 4.94 1.71
N VAL A 21 24.35 6.15 2.07
CA VAL A 21 24.53 7.37 1.26
C VAL A 21 25.93 7.92 1.54
N GLY A 22 26.86 7.74 0.58
CA GLY A 22 28.25 8.15 0.72
C GLY A 22 28.48 9.65 0.45
N SER A 23 29.10 10.33 1.42
CA SER A 23 29.76 11.63 1.25
C SER A 23 31.19 11.41 0.73
N VAL A 24 31.56 12.11 -0.36
CA VAL A 24 32.88 11.96 -1.01
C VAL A 24 33.82 13.06 -0.51
N GLU A 25 34.85 12.67 0.25
CA GLU A 25 36.01 13.50 0.57
C GLU A 25 36.98 13.60 -0.64
N GLN A 26 37.51 14.80 -0.83
CA GLN A 26 38.46 15.20 -1.87
C GLN A 26 39.83 14.52 -1.74
N THR A 27 40.39 14.08 -2.87
CA THR A 27 41.84 14.05 -3.07
C THR A 27 42.18 14.62 -4.44
N GLY A 28 42.96 15.70 -4.46
CA GLY A 28 43.42 16.38 -5.67
C GLY A 28 44.57 15.68 -6.38
N ALA A 29 44.71 16.00 -7.67
CA ALA A 29 45.95 15.87 -8.43
C ALA A 29 45.95 16.86 -9.61
N ASP A 30 47.08 17.55 -9.76
CA ASP A 30 47.34 18.69 -10.64
C ASP A 30 47.48 18.35 -12.14
N GLY A 31 47.22 19.35 -12.99
CA GLY A 31 48.11 19.68 -14.12
C GLY A 31 47.50 19.78 -15.52
N GLY A 32 47.50 20.99 -16.11
CA GLY A 32 47.52 21.19 -17.58
C GLY A 32 46.70 22.38 -18.09
N ALA A 33 47.36 23.49 -18.37
CA ALA A 33 46.80 24.73 -18.90
C ALA A 33 46.64 24.74 -20.43
N ASP A 34 45.65 25.49 -20.94
CA ASP A 34 45.76 26.33 -22.15
C ASP A 34 44.60 27.35 -22.23
N ALA A 35 44.86 28.47 -22.89
CA ALA A 35 44.31 29.80 -22.58
C ALA A 35 43.13 30.29 -23.46
N GLY A 36 42.26 31.12 -22.86
CA GLY A 36 41.83 32.39 -23.45
C GLY A 36 40.32 32.64 -23.69
N ARG A 37 39.68 33.46 -22.83
CA ARG A 37 39.04 34.77 -23.11
C ARG A 37 37.93 35.11 -22.09
N ASP A 38 38.01 36.32 -21.55
CA ASP A 38 37.07 36.95 -20.61
C ASP A 38 35.65 37.12 -21.16
N GLY A 39 34.65 36.93 -20.30
CA GLY A 39 33.32 37.50 -20.47
C GLY A 39 32.19 36.85 -19.66
N GLY A 40 32.03 37.24 -18.38
CA GLY A 40 30.76 37.12 -17.62
C GLY A 40 30.56 35.81 -16.84
N ALA A 41 30.56 35.91 -15.51
CA ALA A 41 30.13 34.83 -14.64
C ALA A 41 28.61 34.62 -14.76
N THR A 42 28.19 33.70 -15.62
CA THR A 42 26.88 33.03 -15.49
C THR A 42 27.07 31.81 -14.61
N THR A 43 26.43 31.80 -13.45
CA THR A 43 26.22 30.59 -12.65
C THR A 43 25.53 29.56 -13.54
N THR A 44 26.22 28.49 -13.92
CA THR A 44 25.64 27.38 -14.68
C THR A 44 24.77 26.55 -13.73
N GLY A 45 23.49 26.38 -14.06
CA GLY A 45 22.58 25.45 -13.37
C GLY A 45 21.71 26.09 -12.29
N ALA A 46 21.03 27.20 -12.56
CA ALA A 46 20.00 27.77 -11.68
C ALA A 46 18.65 27.05 -11.83
N ILE A 47 17.72 27.29 -10.90
CA ILE A 47 16.34 26.79 -11.03
C ILE A 47 15.71 27.31 -12.31
N GLY A 48 15.18 26.43 -13.15
CA GLY A 48 14.65 26.77 -14.47
C GLY A 48 15.56 26.40 -15.64
N ASP A 49 16.84 26.17 -15.39
CA ASP A 49 17.80 25.80 -16.43
C ASP A 49 17.55 24.38 -16.95
N ALA A 50 17.90 24.18 -18.22
CA ALA A 50 17.87 22.87 -18.85
C ALA A 50 18.97 21.96 -18.31
N CYS A 51 18.67 20.67 -18.15
CA CYS A 51 19.64 19.69 -17.65
C CYS A 51 19.44 18.33 -18.31
N SER A 52 20.52 17.59 -18.49
CA SER A 52 20.49 16.18 -18.96
C SER A 52 21.03 15.22 -17.91
N THR A 53 21.81 15.73 -16.96
CA THR A 53 22.38 15.00 -15.84
C THR A 53 22.35 15.87 -14.57
N PRO A 54 22.45 15.28 -13.37
CA PRO A 54 22.52 16.05 -12.12
C PRO A 54 23.69 17.04 -12.06
N ALA A 55 24.77 16.81 -12.82
CA ALA A 55 25.94 17.69 -12.87
C ALA A 55 25.71 18.99 -13.65
N ASP A 56 24.60 19.09 -14.39
CA ASP A 56 24.24 20.32 -15.12
C ASP A 56 23.55 21.35 -14.21
N CYS A 57 23.15 20.94 -13.00
CA CYS A 57 22.50 21.78 -12.01
C CYS A 57 23.47 22.21 -10.90
N GLY A 58 23.28 23.42 -10.37
CA GLY A 58 24.08 23.94 -9.26
C GLY A 58 23.86 23.16 -7.96
N ASP A 59 24.79 23.32 -7.02
CA ASP A 59 24.77 22.59 -5.74
C ASP A 59 23.41 22.71 -5.03
N GLY A 60 22.83 21.55 -4.67
CA GLY A 60 21.52 21.45 -4.01
C GLY A 60 20.31 21.35 -4.94
N LEU A 61 20.51 21.34 -6.26
CA LEU A 61 19.44 21.16 -7.25
C LEU A 61 19.48 19.77 -7.88
N ALA A 62 18.31 19.21 -8.13
CA ALA A 62 18.14 17.95 -8.84
C ALA A 62 17.76 18.22 -10.31
N CYS A 63 18.26 17.40 -11.23
CA CYS A 63 17.83 17.43 -12.62
C CYS A 63 16.56 16.58 -12.79
N HIS A 64 15.42 17.21 -13.02
CA HIS A 64 14.17 16.51 -13.26
C HIS A 64 13.94 16.28 -14.75
N LEU A 65 14.21 15.05 -15.21
CA LEU A 65 14.10 14.65 -16.61
C LEU A 65 12.66 14.44 -17.11
N GLY A 66 11.68 14.45 -16.21
CA GLY A 66 10.25 14.33 -16.55
C GLY A 66 9.67 15.60 -17.19
N LEU A 67 10.41 16.71 -17.18
CA LEU A 67 9.97 17.98 -17.73
C LEU A 67 10.66 18.28 -19.08
N PRO A 68 10.02 19.01 -20.01
CA PRO A 68 10.56 19.23 -21.36
C PRO A 68 11.99 19.76 -21.35
N GLY A 69 12.96 19.04 -21.92
CA GLY A 69 14.38 19.44 -21.95
C GLY A 69 15.14 19.35 -20.62
N GLY A 70 14.55 18.69 -19.61
CA GLY A 70 15.07 18.56 -18.24
C GLY A 70 15.08 19.88 -17.47
N TYR A 71 14.79 19.87 -16.18
CA TYR A 71 14.65 21.10 -15.39
C TYR A 71 15.41 21.00 -14.07
N CYS A 72 16.33 21.93 -13.82
CA CYS A 72 16.98 22.05 -12.52
C CYS A 72 15.97 22.55 -11.48
N ILE A 73 15.68 21.72 -10.47
CA ILE A 73 14.60 21.92 -9.50
C ILE A 73 15.04 21.61 -8.07
N SER A 74 14.31 22.13 -7.08
CA SER A 74 14.48 21.80 -5.66
C SER A 74 13.12 21.58 -4.99
N GLN A 75 13.10 20.78 -3.92
CA GLN A 75 11.95 20.65 -3.03
C GLN A 75 11.87 21.86 -2.10
N CYS A 76 10.65 22.23 -1.71
CA CYS A 76 10.39 23.45 -0.95
C CYS A 76 10.70 23.39 0.55
N TRP A 77 11.03 22.22 1.11
CA TRP A 77 11.09 22.02 2.57
C TRP A 77 12.16 22.87 3.27
N ASP A 78 13.23 23.24 2.58
CA ASP A 78 14.30 24.13 3.09
C ASP A 78 14.20 25.59 2.55
N GLY A 79 13.07 25.93 1.94
CA GLY A 79 12.86 27.22 1.27
C GLY A 79 13.44 27.27 -0.14
N CYS A 80 12.90 28.15 -0.98
CA CYS A 80 13.28 28.24 -2.39
C CYS A 80 14.45 29.22 -2.61
N PRO A 81 15.43 28.87 -3.46
CA PRO A 81 16.49 29.78 -3.88
C PRO A 81 15.97 31.08 -4.52
N ALA A 82 16.81 32.13 -4.51
CA ALA A 82 16.44 33.44 -5.04
C ALA A 82 16.03 33.36 -6.52
N GLY A 83 14.90 33.98 -6.88
CA GLY A 83 14.33 33.91 -8.23
C GLY A 83 13.39 32.74 -8.47
N SER A 84 13.05 31.97 -7.43
CA SER A 84 12.09 30.87 -7.51
C SER A 84 10.98 30.98 -6.46
N THR A 85 9.80 30.48 -6.77
CA THR A 85 8.63 30.41 -5.88
C THR A 85 8.25 28.95 -5.67
N CYS A 86 7.88 28.60 -4.45
CA CYS A 86 7.32 27.29 -4.16
C CYS A 86 5.91 27.17 -4.75
N THR A 87 5.73 26.24 -5.68
CA THR A 87 4.46 25.99 -6.36
C THR A 87 4.12 24.51 -6.29
N SER A 88 2.83 24.22 -6.07
CA SER A 88 2.31 22.86 -6.12
C SER A 88 2.19 22.41 -7.58
N PHE A 89 2.92 21.36 -7.95
CA PHE A 89 2.93 20.80 -9.29
C PHE A 89 3.04 19.26 -9.22
N GLY A 90 2.14 18.54 -9.89
CA GLY A 90 2.12 17.07 -9.87
C GLY A 90 1.86 16.45 -8.48
N GLY A 91 1.10 17.13 -7.62
CA GLY A 91 0.81 16.66 -6.26
C GLY A 91 1.95 16.83 -5.25
N GLN A 92 3.05 17.50 -5.62
CA GLN A 92 4.18 17.82 -4.74
C GLN A 92 4.56 19.31 -4.84
N GLN A 93 5.32 19.81 -3.86
CA GLN A 93 5.75 21.21 -3.81
C GLN A 93 7.17 21.39 -4.32
N TRP A 94 7.31 22.17 -5.40
CA TRP A 94 8.56 22.39 -6.11
C TRP A 94 8.91 23.87 -6.22
N CYS A 95 10.19 24.20 -6.17
CA CYS A 95 10.67 25.54 -6.46
C CYS A 95 10.78 25.74 -7.99
N LEU A 96 9.89 26.55 -8.56
CA LEU A 96 9.87 26.90 -9.99
C LEU A 96 10.34 28.34 -10.19
N ALA A 97 10.98 28.60 -11.34
CA ALA A 97 11.46 29.92 -11.72
C ALA A 97 10.30 30.94 -11.77
N GLN A 98 10.52 32.13 -11.22
CA GLN A 98 9.53 33.22 -11.25
C GLN A 98 9.40 33.85 -12.64
N CYS A 99 8.20 34.31 -12.96
CA CYS A 99 7.93 35.02 -14.21
C CYS A 99 6.80 36.04 -14.05
N GLU A 100 6.80 37.04 -14.93
CA GLU A 100 5.72 38.01 -15.14
C GLU A 100 5.06 37.85 -16.52
N SER A 101 5.76 37.21 -17.48
CA SER A 101 5.26 36.91 -18.83
C SER A 101 5.98 35.70 -19.43
N ASP A 102 5.37 35.08 -20.46
CA ASP A 102 5.92 33.90 -21.14
C ASP A 102 7.31 34.13 -21.75
N ALA A 103 7.63 35.38 -22.10
CA ALA A 103 8.94 35.74 -22.65
C ALA A 103 10.11 35.53 -21.67
N GLN A 104 9.82 35.38 -20.37
CA GLN A 104 10.81 35.07 -19.33
C GLN A 104 10.97 33.57 -19.08
N CYS A 105 10.11 32.74 -19.69
CA CYS A 105 10.17 31.30 -19.61
C CYS A 105 10.88 30.73 -20.84
N ARG A 106 11.57 29.61 -20.66
CA ARG A 106 12.23 28.91 -21.76
C ARG A 106 11.22 28.21 -22.66
N GLU A 107 11.64 27.89 -23.88
CA GLU A 107 10.83 27.13 -24.82
C GLU A 107 10.28 25.84 -24.18
N GLY A 108 8.96 25.64 -24.30
CA GLY A 108 8.21 24.58 -23.62
C GLY A 108 7.62 24.95 -22.26
N TYR A 109 7.76 26.20 -21.80
CA TYR A 109 7.24 26.71 -20.52
C TYR A 109 6.51 28.04 -20.70
N ALA A 110 5.42 28.22 -19.96
CA ALA A 110 4.59 29.42 -19.94
C ALA A 110 4.46 29.97 -18.52
N CYS A 111 4.19 31.27 -18.42
CA CYS A 111 4.07 31.94 -17.15
C CYS A 111 2.68 31.75 -16.55
N ARG A 112 2.58 30.92 -15.50
CA ARG A 112 1.32 30.57 -14.84
C ARG A 112 1.45 30.74 -13.33
N GLY A 113 0.51 31.48 -12.74
CA GLY A 113 0.54 31.78 -11.30
C GLY A 113 1.84 32.47 -10.83
N GLY A 114 2.52 33.21 -11.71
CA GLY A 114 3.80 33.87 -11.42
C GLY A 114 5.03 32.94 -11.46
N THR A 115 4.88 31.72 -11.99
CA THR A 115 5.97 30.75 -12.15
C THR A 115 6.02 30.16 -13.56
N CYS A 116 7.21 29.88 -14.07
CA CYS A 116 7.40 29.19 -15.33
C CYS A 116 7.06 27.70 -15.17
N GLN A 117 5.88 27.34 -15.64
CA GLN A 117 5.35 25.98 -15.65
C GLN A 117 5.45 25.40 -17.06
N PRO A 118 5.55 24.08 -17.23
CA PRO A 118 5.53 23.48 -18.57
C PRO A 118 4.24 23.86 -19.32
N GLY A 119 4.32 23.91 -20.65
CA GLY A 119 3.16 24.12 -21.53
C GLY A 119 2.08 23.04 -21.36
N CYS A 120 0.93 23.23 -22.02
CA CYS A 120 -0.12 22.22 -22.00
C CYS A 120 0.33 20.97 -22.76
N PHE A 121 -0.04 19.80 -22.25
CA PHE A 121 0.08 18.52 -22.95
C PHE A 121 -1.29 18.04 -23.44
N THR A 122 -2.36 18.43 -22.73
CA THR A 122 -3.75 18.12 -23.07
C THR A 122 -4.66 19.34 -22.83
N ASP A 123 -5.90 19.27 -23.33
CA ASP A 123 -6.89 20.35 -23.14
C ASP A 123 -7.20 20.59 -21.65
N ALA A 124 -7.04 19.57 -20.81
CA ALA A 124 -7.17 19.66 -19.35
C ALA A 124 -6.15 20.61 -18.69
N ASP A 125 -5.03 20.88 -19.35
CA ASP A 125 -4.00 21.80 -18.88
C ASP A 125 -4.32 23.27 -19.25
N CYS A 126 -5.46 23.52 -19.90
CA CYS A 126 -5.89 24.84 -20.37
C CYS A 126 -7.13 25.35 -19.62
N SER A 127 -7.36 26.67 -19.65
CA SER A 127 -8.54 27.25 -18.98
C SER A 127 -9.81 26.94 -19.77
N SER A 128 -10.98 27.04 -19.13
CA SER A 128 -12.26 26.77 -19.80
C SER A 128 -12.44 27.56 -21.10
N GLY A 129 -12.79 26.84 -22.17
CA GLY A 129 -12.92 27.39 -23.52
C GLY A 129 -11.61 27.55 -24.31
N GLU A 130 -10.49 27.02 -23.80
CA GLU A 130 -9.22 26.90 -24.51
C GLU A 130 -8.91 25.43 -24.86
N SER A 131 -8.16 25.21 -25.93
CA SER A 131 -7.65 23.90 -26.34
C SER A 131 -6.13 23.91 -26.42
N CYS A 132 -5.49 22.78 -26.12
CA CYS A 132 -4.05 22.65 -26.20
C CYS A 132 -3.61 22.39 -27.64
N GLU A 133 -3.07 23.42 -28.29
CA GLU A 133 -2.50 23.33 -29.63
C GLU A 133 -1.00 23.62 -29.61
N ALA A 134 -0.20 22.64 -30.05
CA ALA A 134 1.26 22.75 -30.14
C ALA A 134 1.95 23.20 -28.83
N GLY A 135 1.43 22.76 -27.68
CA GLY A 135 1.97 23.09 -26.36
C GLY A 135 1.52 24.45 -25.81
N SER A 136 0.58 25.13 -26.49
CA SER A 136 -0.01 26.41 -26.10
C SER A 136 -1.53 26.30 -25.99
N CYS A 137 -2.13 26.94 -24.99
CA CYS A 137 -3.58 27.05 -24.88
C CYS A 137 -4.09 28.10 -25.87
N VAL A 138 -4.96 27.70 -26.79
CA VAL A 138 -5.58 28.59 -27.80
C VAL A 138 -7.07 28.68 -27.57
N ALA A 139 -7.66 29.84 -27.88
CA ALA A 139 -9.10 30.06 -27.70
C ALA A 139 -9.94 29.29 -28.73
N GLY A 140 -11.13 28.83 -28.32
CA GLY A 140 -12.09 28.15 -29.19
C GLY A 140 -12.30 26.66 -28.87
N GLY A 141 -11.78 26.19 -27.74
CA GLY A 141 -11.94 24.82 -27.27
C GLY A 141 -13.37 24.47 -26.82
N ILE A 142 -13.56 23.26 -26.32
CA ILE A 142 -14.86 22.81 -25.80
C ILE A 142 -15.26 23.71 -24.63
N GLY A 143 -16.48 24.25 -24.64
CA GLY A 143 -16.91 25.28 -23.67
C GLY A 143 -16.76 26.73 -24.13
N ALA A 144 -16.08 27.00 -25.25
CA ALA A 144 -15.92 28.36 -25.76
C ALA A 144 -17.24 28.97 -26.28
N PRO A 145 -17.42 30.31 -26.16
CA PRO A 145 -18.59 31.00 -26.70
C PRO A 145 -18.54 31.02 -28.21
N CYS A 146 -19.67 30.76 -28.85
CA CYS A 146 -19.73 30.70 -30.30
C CYS A 146 -21.07 31.23 -30.82
N SER A 147 -21.04 31.89 -31.97
CA SER A 147 -22.25 32.27 -32.71
C SER A 147 -22.39 31.45 -33.99
N SER A 148 -21.28 30.87 -34.46
CA SER A 148 -21.19 30.05 -35.66
C SER A 148 -20.07 29.02 -35.51
N PRO A 149 -20.05 27.95 -36.33
CA PRO A 149 -19.00 26.93 -36.25
C PRO A 149 -17.57 27.44 -36.49
N SER A 150 -17.40 28.61 -37.12
CA SER A 150 -16.07 29.20 -37.34
C SER A 150 -15.44 29.83 -36.09
N ASP A 151 -16.21 29.95 -35.00
CA ASP A 151 -15.73 30.48 -33.73
C ASP A 151 -15.10 29.38 -32.85
N CYS A 152 -15.20 28.11 -33.27
CA CYS A 152 -14.68 26.97 -32.54
C CYS A 152 -13.41 26.41 -33.21
N ALA A 153 -12.57 25.75 -32.41
CA ALA A 153 -11.37 25.05 -32.86
C ALA A 153 -11.72 23.94 -33.88
N GLU A 154 -10.73 23.52 -34.65
CA GLU A 154 -10.93 22.59 -35.76
C GLU A 154 -11.56 21.26 -35.28
N GLY A 155 -12.66 20.84 -35.90
CA GLY A 155 -13.40 19.63 -35.52
C GLY A 155 -14.50 19.82 -34.47
N LEU A 156 -14.71 21.04 -33.98
CA LEU A 156 -15.82 21.38 -33.08
C LEU A 156 -17.00 22.00 -33.84
N SER A 157 -18.18 21.90 -33.24
CA SER A 157 -19.44 22.48 -33.72
C SER A 157 -20.00 23.44 -32.69
N CYS A 158 -20.66 24.50 -33.16
CA CYS A 158 -21.31 25.45 -32.27
C CYS A 158 -22.73 25.01 -31.92
N ALA A 159 -23.05 24.94 -30.63
CA ALA A 159 -24.41 24.77 -30.10
C ALA A 159 -24.97 26.14 -29.66
N PRO A 160 -25.64 26.89 -30.55
CA PRO A 160 -26.15 28.24 -30.24
C PRO A 160 -27.37 28.23 -29.31
N SER A 161 -27.96 27.07 -29.05
CA SER A 161 -29.11 26.91 -28.15
C SER A 161 -28.75 27.06 -26.68
N LEU A 162 -27.46 26.92 -26.34
CA LEU A 162 -26.97 27.09 -24.98
C LEU A 162 -26.62 28.57 -24.72
N PRO A 163 -26.69 29.06 -23.46
CA PRO A 163 -26.42 30.46 -23.14
C PRO A 163 -25.07 30.93 -23.69
N GLY A 164 -25.05 31.98 -24.52
CA GLY A 164 -23.83 32.50 -25.15
C GLY A 164 -23.21 31.62 -26.26
N GLY A 165 -23.89 30.52 -26.62
CA GLY A 165 -23.45 29.49 -27.56
C GLY A 165 -22.26 28.68 -27.08
N TYR A 166 -22.18 27.39 -27.40
CA TYR A 166 -21.22 26.48 -26.79
C TYR A 166 -20.49 25.63 -27.84
N CYS A 167 -19.17 25.74 -27.92
CA CYS A 167 -18.36 24.85 -28.76
C CYS A 167 -18.33 23.44 -28.17
N THR A 168 -18.78 22.45 -28.94
CA THR A 168 -18.86 21.05 -28.52
C THR A 168 -18.68 20.12 -29.73
N ARG A 169 -18.51 18.83 -29.49
CA ARG A 169 -18.53 17.79 -30.52
C ARG A 169 -19.37 16.62 -30.05
N SER A 170 -19.86 15.84 -31.00
CA SER A 170 -20.49 14.55 -30.68
C SER A 170 -19.43 13.56 -30.19
N CYS A 171 -19.79 12.80 -29.16
CA CYS A 171 -19.00 11.70 -28.62
C CYS A 171 -19.69 10.33 -28.79
N GLU A 172 -20.60 10.22 -29.76
CA GLU A 172 -21.37 8.99 -30.04
C GLU A 172 -20.56 7.90 -30.78
N GLY A 173 -19.23 7.97 -30.73
CA GLY A 173 -18.33 7.04 -31.42
C GLY A 173 -16.84 7.31 -31.18
N ASP A 174 -16.49 8.58 -30.90
CA ASP A 174 -15.14 8.99 -30.51
C ASP A 174 -15.17 9.59 -29.09
N PRO A 175 -14.21 9.23 -28.22
CA PRO A 175 -14.13 9.81 -26.88
C PRO A 175 -13.86 11.32 -26.93
N CYS A 176 -14.37 12.03 -25.93
CA CYS A 176 -14.04 13.44 -25.74
C CYS A 176 -12.55 13.63 -25.39
N PRO A 177 -11.93 14.76 -25.76
CA PRO A 177 -10.58 15.10 -25.34
C PRO A 177 -10.41 15.06 -23.81
N GLU A 178 -9.21 14.73 -23.33
CA GLU A 178 -8.91 14.73 -21.88
C GLU A 178 -9.17 16.11 -21.27
N GLY A 179 -9.84 16.14 -20.11
CA GLY A 179 -10.32 17.37 -19.47
C GLY A 179 -11.78 17.70 -19.79
N THR A 180 -12.42 16.96 -20.69
CA THR A 180 -13.83 17.14 -21.06
C THR A 180 -14.61 15.85 -20.86
N GLN A 181 -15.92 15.95 -20.59
CA GLN A 181 -16.77 14.80 -20.31
C GLN A 181 -17.85 14.62 -21.37
N CYS A 182 -18.07 13.36 -21.75
CA CYS A 182 -19.14 12.99 -22.67
C CYS A 182 -20.46 12.82 -21.91
N VAL A 183 -21.44 13.66 -22.20
CA VAL A 183 -22.74 13.65 -21.51
C VAL A 183 -23.84 13.28 -22.51
N ALA A 184 -24.68 12.33 -22.13
CA ALA A 184 -25.80 11.86 -22.93
C ALA A 184 -27.08 12.64 -22.60
N PHE A 185 -27.63 13.34 -23.59
CA PHE A 185 -28.90 14.05 -23.49
C PHE A 185 -29.87 13.57 -24.56
N GLY A 186 -31.05 13.08 -24.14
CA GLY A 186 -32.15 12.78 -25.07
C GLY A 186 -31.84 11.76 -26.17
N GLY A 187 -30.84 10.90 -25.97
CA GLY A 187 -30.41 9.88 -26.95
C GLY A 187 -29.25 10.28 -27.85
N SER A 188 -28.63 11.45 -27.66
CA SER A 188 -27.39 11.87 -28.32
C SER A 188 -26.35 12.31 -27.29
N SER A 189 -25.07 12.12 -27.58
CA SER A 189 -23.99 12.42 -26.62
C SER A 189 -23.05 13.52 -27.13
N TYR A 190 -22.77 14.50 -26.28
CA TYR A 190 -21.95 15.68 -26.57
C TYR A 190 -20.89 15.91 -25.50
N CYS A 191 -19.77 16.51 -25.89
CA CYS A 191 -18.69 16.83 -24.96
C CYS A 191 -18.94 18.17 -24.25
N PHE A 192 -18.87 18.15 -22.92
CA PHE A 192 -18.90 19.32 -22.06
C PHE A 192 -17.55 19.54 -21.38
N ASP A 193 -17.28 20.79 -21.03
CA ASP A 193 -16.03 21.20 -20.42
C ASP A 193 -16.03 20.72 -18.97
N GLY A 194 -14.90 20.18 -18.53
CA GLY A 194 -14.75 19.65 -17.17
C GLY A 194 -14.55 20.77 -16.17
N CYS A 195 -14.98 20.56 -14.92
CA CYS A 195 -14.79 21.54 -13.86
C CYS A 195 -14.61 20.89 -12.50
N LEU A 196 -13.94 21.60 -11.60
CA LEU A 196 -13.87 21.26 -10.18
C LEU A 196 -14.64 22.26 -9.31
N THR A 197 -14.79 23.50 -9.79
CA THR A 197 -15.46 24.60 -9.11
C THR A 197 -16.20 25.50 -10.10
N ASN A 198 -17.15 26.29 -9.61
CA ASN A 198 -17.85 27.29 -10.43
C ASN A 198 -16.91 28.35 -11.05
N ALA A 199 -15.71 28.54 -10.50
CA ALA A 199 -14.74 29.47 -11.04
C ALA A 199 -14.07 28.94 -12.33
N ASP A 200 -14.12 27.63 -12.53
CA ASP A 200 -13.60 26.99 -13.75
C ASP A 200 -14.56 27.20 -14.92
N CYS A 201 -15.83 27.47 -14.65
CA CYS A 201 -16.84 27.67 -15.68
C CYS A 201 -16.98 29.14 -16.09
N ARG A 202 -17.22 29.35 -17.39
CA ARG A 202 -17.51 30.68 -17.93
C ARG A 202 -18.83 31.25 -17.36
N PRO A 203 -19.00 32.58 -17.36
CA PRO A 203 -20.25 33.21 -16.91
C PRO A 203 -21.50 32.66 -17.61
N GLY A 204 -22.52 32.30 -16.83
CA GLY A 204 -23.74 31.64 -17.31
C GLY A 204 -23.72 30.10 -17.19
N TYR A 205 -22.60 29.55 -16.74
CA TYR A 205 -22.41 28.13 -16.47
C TYR A 205 -21.91 27.94 -15.03
N ALA A 206 -22.29 26.83 -14.41
CA ALA A 206 -21.90 26.45 -13.08
C ALA A 206 -21.37 25.01 -13.11
N CYS A 207 -20.46 24.71 -12.20
CA CYS A 207 -19.91 23.37 -12.11
C CYS A 207 -20.92 22.45 -11.41
N SER A 208 -21.45 21.48 -12.14
CA SER A 208 -22.34 20.45 -11.61
C SER A 208 -21.92 19.09 -12.14
N GLY A 209 -21.79 18.09 -11.26
CA GLY A 209 -21.39 16.73 -11.66
C GLY A 209 -20.04 16.65 -12.39
N GLY A 210 -19.12 17.60 -12.13
CA GLY A 210 -17.81 17.67 -12.80
C GLY A 210 -17.83 18.23 -14.21
N ILE A 211 -18.96 18.80 -14.66
CA ILE A 211 -19.11 19.48 -15.95
C ILE A 211 -19.61 20.92 -15.78
N CYS A 212 -19.19 21.80 -16.68
CA CYS A 212 -19.75 23.14 -16.78
C CYS A 212 -21.13 23.09 -17.45
N ASP A 213 -22.17 22.99 -16.64
CA ASP A 213 -23.56 22.98 -17.08
C ASP A 213 -24.20 24.37 -16.93
N VAL A 214 -25.38 24.56 -17.51
CA VAL A 214 -26.13 25.82 -17.45
C VAL A 214 -26.44 26.18 -16.01
N ALA A 215 -26.08 27.40 -15.61
CA ALA A 215 -26.41 27.88 -14.28
C ALA A 215 -27.93 28.07 -14.13
N CYS A 216 -28.48 27.68 -12.99
CA CYS A 216 -29.90 27.83 -12.67
C CYS A 216 -30.13 29.05 -11.75
N SER A 217 -31.35 29.58 -11.76
CA SER A 217 -31.80 30.61 -10.82
C SER A 217 -33.02 30.22 -10.00
N ALA A 218 -33.72 29.16 -10.41
CA ALA A 218 -34.86 28.56 -9.73
C ALA A 218 -34.96 27.05 -10.03
N ASP A 219 -35.62 26.30 -9.17
CA ASP A 219 -35.72 24.83 -9.25
C ASP A 219 -36.40 24.35 -10.54
N GLU A 220 -37.32 25.14 -11.12
CA GLU A 220 -38.03 24.79 -12.36
C GLU A 220 -37.15 24.83 -13.61
N GLU A 221 -35.96 25.42 -13.50
CA GLU A 221 -34.94 25.45 -14.57
C GLU A 221 -34.11 24.15 -14.58
N CYS A 222 -34.24 23.31 -13.55
CA CYS A 222 -33.57 22.03 -13.41
C CYS A 222 -34.47 20.87 -13.87
N GLY A 223 -33.92 19.99 -14.72
CA GLY A 223 -34.62 18.82 -15.24
C GLY A 223 -34.58 17.63 -14.28
N GLY A 224 -35.49 16.67 -14.42
CA GLY A 224 -35.34 15.36 -13.76
C GLY A 224 -35.50 15.31 -12.24
N GLY A 225 -36.08 16.34 -11.60
CA GLY A 225 -36.31 16.36 -10.14
C GLY A 225 -35.16 16.95 -9.32
N GLU A 226 -34.20 17.59 -9.97
CA GLU A 226 -33.13 18.37 -9.35
C GLU A 226 -33.63 19.73 -8.83
N ILE A 227 -32.92 20.31 -7.85
CA ILE A 227 -33.22 21.63 -7.29
C ILE A 227 -32.04 22.59 -7.52
N CYS A 228 -32.32 23.88 -7.62
CA CYS A 228 -31.34 24.90 -7.89
C CYS A 228 -30.67 25.37 -6.59
N LEU A 229 -29.43 24.97 -6.37
CA LEU A 229 -28.65 25.34 -5.19
C LEU A 229 -27.38 26.09 -5.60
N ASN A 230 -27.22 27.32 -5.11
CA ASN A 230 -26.06 28.19 -5.41
C ASN A 230 -25.78 28.37 -6.92
N GLY A 231 -26.82 28.34 -7.74
CA GLY A 231 -26.70 28.51 -9.18
C GLY A 231 -26.41 27.24 -9.98
N ALA A 232 -26.43 26.06 -9.34
CA ALA A 232 -26.25 24.76 -9.99
C ALA A 232 -27.43 23.82 -9.68
N CYS A 233 -27.85 23.04 -10.68
CA CYS A 233 -28.85 21.98 -10.48
C CYS A 233 -28.20 20.79 -9.78
N VAL A 234 -28.76 20.38 -8.64
CA VAL A 234 -28.25 19.25 -7.82
C VAL A 234 -29.36 18.24 -7.51
N GLY A 235 -29.00 16.95 -7.44
CA GLY A 235 -29.91 15.83 -7.18
C GLY A 235 -30.60 15.89 -5.79
N ALA A 236 -31.83 15.37 -5.71
CA ALA A 236 -32.78 15.59 -4.61
C ALA A 236 -32.43 14.91 -3.25
N GLY A 237 -32.24 15.75 -2.22
CA GLY A 237 -32.80 15.63 -0.84
C GLY A 237 -32.27 14.56 0.15
N VAL A 238 -31.86 13.37 -0.28
CA VAL A 238 -31.30 12.34 0.63
C VAL A 238 -29.80 12.58 0.80
N GLY A 239 -29.31 12.58 2.04
CA GLY A 239 -27.87 12.74 2.32
C GLY A 239 -27.41 14.15 2.66
N GLN A 240 -28.31 15.13 2.61
CA GLN A 240 -28.05 16.50 3.04
C GLN A 240 -27.89 16.62 4.56
N SER A 241 -27.02 17.54 4.99
CA SER A 241 -26.87 17.93 6.39
C SER A 241 -28.12 18.64 6.90
N CYS A 242 -28.50 18.41 8.16
CA CYS A 242 -29.68 19.00 8.75
C CYS A 242 -29.53 19.20 10.27
N ASP A 243 -30.16 20.24 10.79
CA ASP A 243 -30.23 20.49 12.24
C ASP A 243 -31.62 20.20 12.81
N THR A 244 -32.66 20.23 11.97
CA THR A 244 -34.04 19.95 12.32
C THR A 244 -34.75 19.25 11.16
N GLY A 245 -35.89 18.62 11.43
CA GLY A 245 -36.68 17.98 10.36
C GLY A 245 -37.21 18.97 9.31
N GLY A 246 -37.23 20.27 9.60
CA GLY A 246 -37.64 21.30 8.64
C GLY A 246 -36.57 21.67 7.61
N ASP A 247 -35.33 21.23 7.83
CA ASP A 247 -34.21 21.45 6.88
C ASP A 247 -34.19 20.39 5.78
N CYS A 248 -34.99 19.33 5.93
CA CYS A 248 -35.08 18.24 4.97
C CYS A 248 -36.27 18.45 4.02
N PRO A 249 -36.07 18.36 2.69
CA PRO A 249 -37.15 18.53 1.74
C PRO A 249 -38.13 17.36 1.75
N GLY A 250 -39.42 17.64 1.51
CA GLY A 250 -40.46 16.63 1.36
C GLY A 250 -40.84 15.91 2.67
N SER A 251 -40.90 14.58 2.64
CA SER A 251 -41.25 13.73 3.79
C SER A 251 -40.03 13.24 4.59
N LEU A 252 -38.84 13.73 4.26
CA LEU A 252 -37.59 13.31 4.90
C LEU A 252 -37.48 13.85 6.33
N SER A 253 -36.84 13.07 7.19
CA SER A 253 -36.58 13.39 8.59
C SER A 253 -35.08 13.54 8.83
N CYS A 254 -34.72 14.44 9.74
CA CYS A 254 -33.32 14.65 10.09
C CYS A 254 -32.82 13.58 11.08
N PHE A 255 -31.89 12.74 10.65
CA PHE A 255 -31.23 11.75 11.49
C PHE A 255 -30.03 12.38 12.22
N LYS A 256 -30.19 12.66 13.52
CA LYS A 256 -29.20 13.39 14.34
C LYS A 256 -28.09 12.54 14.94
N SER A 257 -28.12 11.23 14.76
CA SER A 257 -27.09 10.35 15.35
C SER A 257 -25.75 10.41 14.60
N VAL A 258 -25.64 11.27 13.58
CA VAL A 258 -24.42 11.55 12.83
C VAL A 258 -24.07 13.05 12.95
N PRO A 259 -22.78 13.41 13.02
CA PRO A 259 -22.36 14.82 13.05
C PRO A 259 -22.87 15.58 11.82
N GLY A 260 -23.49 16.75 12.04
CA GLY A 260 -24.08 17.56 10.96
C GLY A 260 -25.49 17.14 10.51
N GLY A 261 -26.03 16.05 11.08
CA GLY A 261 -27.34 15.49 10.74
C GLY A 261 -27.41 14.93 9.31
N TYR A 262 -28.40 14.09 9.04
CA TYR A 262 -28.55 13.45 7.73
C TYR A 262 -30.01 13.33 7.35
N CYS A 263 -30.43 13.99 6.28
CA CYS A 263 -31.80 13.93 5.75
C CYS A 263 -32.06 12.55 5.14
N THR A 264 -33.00 11.82 5.73
CA THR A 264 -33.34 10.45 5.33
C THR A 264 -34.74 10.05 5.78
N GLN A 265 -35.18 8.86 5.39
CA GLN A 265 -36.39 8.24 5.93
C GLN A 265 -36.14 6.75 6.18
N SER A 266 -36.92 6.16 7.08
CA SER A 266 -36.87 4.74 7.34
C SER A 266 -37.33 3.95 6.12
N CYS A 267 -36.63 2.86 5.81
CA CYS A 267 -36.91 2.01 4.66
C CYS A 267 -36.82 0.53 5.05
N THR A 268 -37.55 -0.31 4.31
CA THR A 268 -37.46 -1.77 4.41
C THR A 268 -36.94 -2.36 3.10
N THR A 269 -37.21 -1.71 1.98
CA THR A 269 -36.75 -2.06 0.64
C THR A 269 -36.35 -0.80 -0.14
N GLY A 270 -35.56 -0.94 -1.21
CA GLY A 270 -35.12 0.21 -2.02
C GLY A 270 -36.27 0.99 -2.69
N GLY A 271 -37.44 0.37 -2.88
CA GLY A 271 -38.63 1.05 -3.42
C GLY A 271 -39.32 1.99 -2.42
N ASP A 272 -38.92 1.96 -1.15
CA ASP A 272 -39.39 2.90 -0.13
C ASP A 272 -38.62 4.22 -0.18
N CYS A 273 -37.56 4.32 -0.99
CA CYS A 273 -36.68 5.48 -1.04
C CYS A 273 -36.95 6.36 -2.28
N PRO A 274 -36.77 7.69 -2.18
CA PRO A 274 -36.87 8.60 -3.33
C PRO A 274 -35.96 8.20 -4.50
N GLU A 275 -36.30 8.60 -5.73
CA GLU A 275 -35.42 8.36 -6.90
C GLU A 275 -34.01 8.90 -6.65
N GLY A 276 -32.98 8.12 -7.00
CA GLY A 276 -31.59 8.43 -6.69
C GLY A 276 -31.14 8.03 -5.29
N SER A 277 -31.90 7.20 -4.56
CA SER A 277 -31.50 6.66 -3.26
C SER A 277 -31.85 5.18 -3.09
N THR A 278 -31.14 4.49 -2.20
CA THR A 278 -31.36 3.06 -1.91
C THR A 278 -31.42 2.81 -0.41
N CYS A 279 -32.01 1.69 0.01
CA CYS A 279 -32.15 1.35 1.42
C CYS A 279 -30.85 0.73 1.95
N GLY A 280 -30.28 1.30 3.01
CA GLY A 280 -29.07 0.79 3.66
C GLY A 280 -29.03 1.04 5.17
N LEU A 281 -27.90 0.72 5.81
CA LEU A 281 -27.75 0.80 7.27
C LEU A 281 -26.88 1.97 7.69
N ILE A 282 -27.37 2.83 8.59
CA ILE A 282 -26.57 3.86 9.28
C ILE A 282 -26.67 3.64 10.78
N LYS A 283 -25.54 3.36 11.45
CA LYS A 283 -25.49 3.07 12.89
C LYS A 283 -26.55 2.05 13.33
N GLY A 284 -26.74 0.99 12.54
CA GLY A 284 -27.73 -0.08 12.81
C GLY A 284 -29.20 0.24 12.47
N ASN A 285 -29.49 1.40 11.87
CA ASN A 285 -30.85 1.77 11.45
C ASN A 285 -31.00 1.65 9.93
N SER A 286 -32.10 1.02 9.48
CA SER A 286 -32.45 0.89 8.06
C SER A 286 -33.03 2.20 7.52
N LEU A 287 -32.23 2.94 6.76
CA LEU A 287 -32.47 4.31 6.32
C LEU A 287 -32.12 4.47 4.83
N CYS A 288 -32.82 5.38 4.14
CA CYS A 288 -32.52 5.70 2.74
C CYS A 288 -31.18 6.45 2.63
N LEU A 289 -30.30 5.96 1.79
CA LEU A 289 -28.97 6.51 1.49
C LEU A 289 -28.92 7.03 0.06
N ALA A 290 -28.25 8.17 -0.14
CA ALA A 290 -28.06 8.72 -1.48
C ALA A 290 -27.27 7.75 -2.35
N ALA A 291 -27.74 7.51 -3.57
CA ALA A 291 -26.95 6.80 -4.56
C ALA A 291 -25.86 7.73 -5.09
N CYS A 292 -24.75 7.16 -5.51
CA CYS A 292 -23.62 7.90 -6.03
C CYS A 292 -22.87 7.06 -7.06
N ARG A 293 -22.06 7.72 -7.87
CA ARG A 293 -21.08 7.12 -8.77
C ARG A 293 -19.66 7.42 -8.29
N ASP A 294 -19.45 8.60 -7.71
CA ASP A 294 -18.20 9.01 -7.08
C ASP A 294 -18.43 9.89 -5.84
N ASP A 295 -17.35 10.21 -5.13
CA ASP A 295 -17.38 10.92 -3.85
C ASP A 295 -17.98 12.34 -3.94
N LEU A 296 -18.03 12.96 -5.14
CA LEU A 296 -18.56 14.31 -5.35
C LEU A 296 -20.09 14.32 -5.36
N ASP A 297 -20.72 13.17 -5.63
CA ASP A 297 -22.17 13.00 -5.53
C ASP A 297 -22.66 13.00 -4.07
N CYS A 298 -21.74 12.95 -3.10
CA CYS A 298 -22.06 12.79 -1.69
C CYS A 298 -21.93 14.10 -0.90
N GLY A 299 -22.75 14.23 0.16
CA GLY A 299 -22.74 15.41 1.02
C GLY A 299 -21.42 15.57 1.79
N SER A 300 -21.18 16.78 2.33
CA SER A 300 -19.94 17.10 3.05
C SER A 300 -19.63 16.08 4.15
N GLY A 301 -18.49 15.39 4.00
CA GLY A 301 -18.03 14.35 4.92
C GLY A 301 -18.49 12.93 4.58
N GLN A 302 -18.97 12.65 3.36
CA GLN A 302 -19.36 11.33 2.88
C GLN A 302 -18.45 10.86 1.72
N ARG A 303 -18.42 9.54 1.45
CA ARG A 303 -17.72 8.93 0.31
C ARG A 303 -18.61 7.93 -0.41
N CYS A 304 -18.49 7.86 -1.72
CA CYS A 304 -19.23 6.95 -2.56
C CYS A 304 -18.59 5.57 -2.61
N MET A 305 -19.28 4.58 -2.03
CA MET A 305 -18.78 3.21 -1.99
C MET A 305 -19.92 2.22 -2.22
N GLY A 306 -19.77 1.37 -3.24
CA GLY A 306 -20.82 0.43 -3.64
C GLY A 306 -22.03 1.08 -4.31
N GLY A 307 -21.84 2.27 -4.88
CA GLY A 307 -22.91 3.06 -5.52
C GLY A 307 -23.79 3.84 -4.54
N VAL A 308 -23.33 3.98 -3.29
CA VAL A 308 -24.07 4.62 -2.19
C VAL A 308 -23.16 5.51 -1.34
N CYS A 309 -23.65 6.69 -0.96
CA CYS A 309 -22.94 7.65 -0.10
C CYS A 309 -22.90 7.17 1.35
N ASN A 310 -21.70 6.82 1.79
CA ASN A 310 -21.42 6.35 3.15
C ASN A 310 -20.71 7.42 3.97
N LEU A 311 -20.98 7.47 5.27
CA LEU A 311 -20.22 8.27 6.22
C LEU A 311 -18.94 7.51 6.61
N PRO A 312 -17.74 8.08 6.41
CA PRO A 312 -16.52 7.45 6.83
C PRO A 312 -16.42 7.45 8.36
N CYS A 313 -16.04 6.31 8.92
CA CYS A 313 -15.71 6.20 10.34
C CYS A 313 -14.37 6.92 10.62
N GLY A 314 -14.26 7.59 11.77
CA GLY A 314 -13.00 8.17 12.25
C GLY A 314 -12.33 7.31 13.32
N SER A 315 -13.12 6.47 13.97
CA SER A 315 -12.68 5.56 15.02
C SER A 315 -13.60 4.35 15.10
N ASP A 316 -13.13 3.31 15.77
CA ASP A 316 -13.93 2.12 16.10
C ASP A 316 -15.24 2.44 16.86
N ALA A 317 -15.32 3.59 17.54
CA ALA A 317 -16.51 4.03 18.24
C ALA A 317 -17.64 4.51 17.32
N ASP A 318 -17.32 4.76 16.04
CA ASP A 318 -18.28 5.16 15.02
C ASP A 318 -18.98 3.95 14.36
N CYS A 319 -18.48 2.75 14.63
CA CYS A 319 -18.93 1.48 14.08
C CYS A 319 -19.79 0.67 15.06
N ALA A 320 -20.51 -0.35 14.54
CA ALA A 320 -21.21 -1.29 15.40
C ALA A 320 -20.22 -2.02 16.34
N ALA A 321 -20.71 -2.60 17.44
CA ALA A 321 -19.85 -3.22 18.46
C ALA A 321 -19.01 -4.40 17.92
N ASP A 322 -19.48 -5.03 16.85
CA ASP A 322 -18.87 -6.12 16.08
C ASP A 322 -18.20 -5.62 14.79
N GLU A 323 -17.95 -4.32 14.65
CA GLU A 323 -17.27 -3.68 13.53
C GLU A 323 -16.12 -2.79 14.05
N PHE A 324 -15.16 -2.51 13.17
CA PHE A 324 -14.03 -1.64 13.42
C PHE A 324 -13.86 -0.68 12.26
N CYS A 325 -13.26 0.46 12.54
CA CYS A 325 -13.05 1.47 11.53
C CYS A 325 -11.77 1.17 10.74
N ASP A 326 -11.90 0.84 9.46
CA ASP A 326 -10.79 0.77 8.54
C ASP A 326 -10.35 2.20 8.19
N GLN A 327 -9.22 2.63 8.76
CA GLN A 327 -8.71 4.00 8.58
C GLN A 327 -8.27 4.29 7.14
N PHE A 328 -8.08 3.26 6.30
CA PHE A 328 -7.71 3.44 4.90
C PHE A 328 -8.96 3.68 4.02
N SER A 329 -9.96 2.81 4.12
CA SER A 329 -11.22 2.98 3.37
C SER A 329 -12.22 3.94 4.01
N GLY A 330 -12.06 4.23 5.30
CA GLY A 330 -13.06 4.93 6.10
C GLY A 330 -14.30 4.07 6.39
N LEU A 331 -14.27 2.76 6.18
CA LEU A 331 -15.44 1.89 6.37
C LEU A 331 -15.43 1.19 7.72
N CYS A 332 -16.62 1.04 8.30
CA CYS A 332 -16.83 0.05 9.34
C CYS A 332 -16.78 -1.35 8.71
N LYS A 333 -15.69 -2.07 8.94
CA LYS A 333 -15.53 -3.47 8.57
C LYS A 333 -15.90 -4.34 9.76
N SER A 334 -16.58 -5.47 9.54
CA SER A 334 -16.85 -6.41 10.62
C SER A 334 -15.54 -6.84 11.30
N ARG A 335 -15.48 -6.67 12.62
CA ARG A 335 -14.52 -7.40 13.45
C ARG A 335 -14.87 -8.84 13.22
N ILE A 336 -14.01 -9.55 12.51
CA ILE A 336 -14.16 -10.99 12.45
C ILE A 336 -13.71 -11.50 13.82
N SER A 337 -14.66 -11.51 14.76
CA SER A 337 -14.53 -12.12 16.08
C SER A 337 -14.51 -13.62 15.86
N GLY A 338 -13.31 -14.18 15.74
CA GLY A 338 -13.15 -15.60 15.49
C GLY A 338 -11.77 -15.93 14.98
N GLY A 339 -10.74 -15.54 15.75
CA GLY A 339 -9.40 -16.10 15.54
C GLY A 339 -9.52 -17.59 15.28
N GLY A 340 -9.17 -18.00 14.05
CA GLY A 340 -9.55 -19.32 13.55
C GLY A 340 -9.09 -20.39 14.51
N ASP A 341 -10.02 -21.19 15.05
CA ASP A 341 -9.70 -22.27 15.99
C ASP A 341 -8.57 -23.13 15.40
N VAL A 342 -7.42 -23.16 16.09
CA VAL A 342 -6.30 -24.01 15.66
C VAL A 342 -6.45 -25.36 16.37
N GLU A 343 -6.85 -26.38 15.60
CA GLU A 343 -6.83 -27.76 16.07
C GLU A 343 -5.39 -28.26 16.09
N VAL A 344 -4.93 -28.77 17.23
CA VAL A 344 -3.57 -29.30 17.39
C VAL A 344 -3.62 -30.83 17.43
N LEU A 345 -2.96 -31.47 16.48
CA LEU A 345 -2.85 -32.92 16.37
C LEU A 345 -1.39 -33.35 16.59
N PRO A 346 -1.01 -33.76 17.82
CA PRO A 346 0.31 -34.31 18.07
C PRO A 346 0.42 -35.73 17.49
N LEU A 347 1.29 -35.93 16.50
CA LEU A 347 1.66 -37.26 16.04
C LEU A 347 2.71 -37.92 16.96
N GLY A 348 3.44 -37.10 17.72
CA GLY A 348 4.49 -37.54 18.62
C GLY A 348 5.77 -37.93 17.87
N GLN A 349 6.54 -38.84 18.45
CA GLN A 349 7.78 -39.35 17.86
C GLN A 349 7.49 -40.23 16.63
N VAL A 350 7.95 -39.77 15.47
CA VAL A 350 7.79 -40.41 14.17
C VAL A 350 9.16 -40.82 13.60
N SER A 351 9.23 -42.00 12.99
CA SER A 351 10.43 -42.43 12.24
C SER A 351 10.54 -41.65 10.92
N LEU A 352 11.65 -40.95 10.73
CA LEU A 352 11.88 -40.13 9.53
C LEU A 352 12.10 -41.00 8.29
N GLY A 353 11.81 -40.44 7.11
CA GLY A 353 11.83 -41.19 5.85
C GLY A 353 10.63 -42.11 5.63
N THR A 354 9.68 -42.17 6.57
CA THR A 354 8.42 -42.91 6.42
C THR A 354 7.26 -41.96 6.06
N THR A 355 6.29 -42.46 5.29
CA THR A 355 5.12 -41.68 4.91
C THR A 355 4.13 -41.58 6.07
N GLN A 356 3.77 -40.35 6.40
CA GLN A 356 2.73 -39.99 7.36
C GLN A 356 1.47 -39.54 6.61
N SER A 357 0.33 -39.55 7.29
CA SER A 357 -0.94 -39.09 6.73
C SER A 357 -1.67 -38.15 7.69
N ILE A 358 -2.36 -37.18 7.11
CA ILE A 358 -3.27 -36.27 7.80
C ILE A 358 -4.61 -36.27 7.06
N ASP A 359 -5.69 -36.47 7.79
CA ASP A 359 -7.05 -36.34 7.26
C ASP A 359 -7.50 -34.90 7.49
N VAL A 360 -7.77 -34.18 6.39
CA VAL A 360 -8.13 -32.76 6.39
C VAL A 360 -9.61 -32.62 6.05
N ASP A 361 -10.37 -31.93 6.90
CA ASP A 361 -11.80 -31.69 6.69
C ASP A 361 -12.07 -30.39 5.91
N ALA A 362 -13.33 -30.19 5.54
CA ALA A 362 -13.77 -29.01 4.80
C ALA A 362 -13.77 -27.71 5.60
N SER A 363 -13.58 -27.77 6.92
CA SER A 363 -13.40 -26.60 7.76
C SER A 363 -11.93 -26.23 7.94
N THR A 364 -10.98 -26.91 7.29
CA THR A 364 -9.56 -26.55 7.40
C THR A 364 -9.16 -25.57 6.29
N TYR A 365 -8.73 -24.38 6.68
CA TYR A 365 -8.27 -23.32 5.78
C TYR A 365 -6.79 -23.47 5.41
N ALA A 366 -5.96 -23.84 6.38
CA ALA A 366 -4.53 -24.03 6.25
C ALA A 366 -4.05 -25.07 7.27
N PHE A 367 -2.88 -25.67 7.05
CA PHE A 367 -2.24 -26.50 8.06
C PHE A 367 -0.74 -26.27 8.13
N THR A 368 -0.15 -26.45 9.31
CA THR A 368 1.29 -26.36 9.54
C THR A 368 1.82 -27.68 10.09
N ILE A 369 2.85 -28.22 9.44
CA ILE A 369 3.62 -29.37 9.93
C ILE A 369 4.79 -28.81 10.71
N LEU A 370 4.77 -28.99 12.03
CA LEU A 370 5.88 -28.65 12.90
C LEU A 370 6.68 -29.92 13.24
N VAL A 371 7.99 -29.85 13.03
CA VAL A 371 8.93 -30.93 13.34
C VAL A 371 9.94 -30.42 14.36
N ARG A 372 10.12 -31.16 15.45
CA ARG A 372 11.14 -30.89 16.48
C ARG A 372 12.06 -32.08 16.64
N GLY A 373 13.35 -31.85 16.51
CA GLY A 373 14.38 -32.87 16.75
C GLY A 373 15.64 -32.31 17.41
N GLY A 374 16.77 -32.96 17.15
CA GLY A 374 18.06 -32.63 17.73
C GLY A 374 18.57 -31.25 17.31
N LEU A 375 19.31 -30.60 18.20
CA LEU A 375 19.85 -29.24 18.03
C LEU A 375 20.68 -29.02 16.75
N ASN A 376 21.30 -30.08 16.23
CA ASN A 376 22.19 -30.00 15.05
C ASN A 376 21.60 -30.71 13.82
N ALA A 377 20.38 -31.22 13.93
CA ALA A 377 19.68 -31.87 12.83
C ALA A 377 18.88 -30.84 12.05
N SER A 378 18.96 -30.89 10.73
CA SER A 378 18.10 -30.17 9.81
C SER A 378 16.95 -31.07 9.39
N PHE A 379 15.78 -30.47 9.20
CA PHE A 379 14.58 -31.18 8.74
C PHE A 379 14.00 -30.51 7.50
N VAL A 380 13.37 -31.30 6.65
CA VAL A 380 12.62 -30.81 5.49
C VAL A 380 11.49 -31.77 5.15
N VAL A 381 10.34 -31.24 4.74
CA VAL A 381 9.29 -32.05 4.11
C VAL A 381 9.70 -32.29 2.67
N ASP A 382 10.12 -33.51 2.35
CA ASP A 382 10.61 -33.85 1.00
C ASP A 382 9.51 -34.37 0.07
N SER A 383 8.35 -34.68 0.64
CA SER A 383 7.17 -35.08 -0.11
C SER A 383 5.91 -34.61 0.62
N LEU A 384 4.98 -34.03 -0.13
CA LEU A 384 3.63 -33.69 0.30
C LEU A 384 2.68 -33.96 -0.86
N ARG A 385 1.74 -34.88 -0.66
CA ARG A 385 0.74 -35.25 -1.66
C ARG A 385 -0.65 -34.88 -1.19
N GLY A 386 -1.38 -34.19 -2.06
CA GLY A 386 -2.78 -33.84 -1.84
C GLY A 386 -3.74 -35.01 -2.04
N PRO A 387 -5.04 -34.81 -1.75
CA PRO A 387 -6.08 -35.84 -1.90
C PRO A 387 -6.24 -36.38 -3.32
N SER A 388 -5.89 -35.59 -4.33
CA SER A 388 -5.86 -35.99 -5.74
C SER A 388 -4.66 -36.88 -6.11
N GLY A 389 -3.71 -37.08 -5.19
CA GLY A 389 -2.47 -37.82 -5.41
C GLY A 389 -1.33 -37.01 -6.03
N GLN A 390 -1.57 -35.73 -6.37
CA GLN A 390 -0.56 -34.81 -6.88
C GLN A 390 0.55 -34.56 -5.84
N GLU A 391 1.81 -34.63 -6.27
CA GLU A 391 2.95 -34.19 -5.48
C GLU A 391 3.05 -32.66 -5.54
N LEU A 392 3.13 -32.02 -4.38
CA LEU A 392 3.15 -30.57 -4.23
C LEU A 392 4.56 -30.03 -3.98
N VAL A 393 5.47 -30.86 -3.46
CA VAL A 393 6.88 -30.49 -3.24
C VAL A 393 7.74 -30.95 -4.42
N SER A 394 8.72 -30.13 -4.80
CA SER A 394 9.78 -30.51 -5.74
C SER A 394 11.05 -30.93 -5.00
N ARG A 395 11.87 -31.76 -5.64
CA ARG A 395 13.22 -32.08 -5.13
C ARG A 395 14.14 -30.87 -5.12
N ASP A 396 13.88 -29.93 -6.01
CA ASP A 396 14.47 -28.62 -6.00
C ASP A 396 13.52 -27.71 -5.21
N TYR A 397 13.97 -27.35 -4.00
CA TYR A 397 13.18 -26.71 -2.94
C TYR A 397 12.50 -25.40 -3.36
N PHE A 398 12.92 -24.81 -4.49
CA PHE A 398 12.45 -23.52 -5.01
C PHE A 398 11.50 -23.62 -6.22
N SER A 399 11.46 -24.76 -6.93
CA SER A 399 10.74 -24.91 -8.21
C SER A 399 9.41 -25.68 -8.12
N GLY A 400 9.02 -26.12 -6.92
CA GLY A 400 7.72 -26.76 -6.70
C GLY A 400 6.59 -25.74 -6.45
N PRO A 401 5.31 -26.12 -6.66
CA PRO A 401 4.18 -25.25 -6.34
C PRO A 401 4.04 -25.01 -4.83
N PHE A 402 4.65 -25.86 -4.00
CA PHE A 402 4.80 -25.66 -2.56
C PHE A 402 6.28 -25.62 -2.19
N ARG A 403 6.75 -24.48 -1.65
CA ARG A 403 8.14 -24.33 -1.21
C ARG A 403 8.39 -24.92 0.16
N THR A 404 9.54 -25.57 0.32
CA THR A 404 9.99 -26.11 1.60
C THR A 404 11.47 -25.81 1.76
N TYR A 405 11.88 -25.22 2.87
CA TYR A 405 13.27 -24.84 3.10
C TYR A 405 13.85 -25.61 4.29
N PRO A 406 14.96 -26.35 4.14
CA PRO A 406 15.56 -27.09 5.25
C PRO A 406 15.94 -26.17 6.41
N THR A 407 15.44 -26.48 7.61
CA THR A 407 15.69 -25.67 8.82
C THR A 407 16.19 -26.55 9.95
N ALA A 408 17.13 -26.03 10.75
CA ALA A 408 17.68 -26.72 11.91
C ALA A 408 16.65 -26.85 13.04
N GLN A 409 16.79 -27.89 13.87
CA GLN A 409 16.08 -28.14 15.14
C GLN A 409 14.54 -28.11 15.11
N ALA A 410 13.94 -26.94 14.89
CA ALA A 410 12.50 -26.71 14.87
C ALA A 410 12.09 -26.20 13.48
N TYR A 411 11.63 -27.11 12.65
CA TYR A 411 11.20 -26.85 11.27
C TYR A 411 9.68 -26.71 11.22
N ALA A 412 9.19 -25.72 10.48
CA ALA A 412 7.77 -25.56 10.20
C ALA A 412 7.54 -25.52 8.67
N ALA A 413 6.53 -26.23 8.21
CA ALA A 413 6.02 -26.14 6.84
C ALA A 413 4.54 -25.78 6.88
N GLN A 414 4.21 -24.57 6.45
CA GLN A 414 2.83 -24.08 6.38
C GLN A 414 2.30 -24.25 4.97
N PHE A 415 1.17 -24.94 4.82
CA PHE A 415 0.44 -25.08 3.57
C PHE A 415 -0.91 -24.34 3.65
N PRO A 416 -1.28 -23.50 2.66
CA PRO A 416 -0.49 -23.13 1.48
C PRO A 416 0.56 -22.04 1.78
N ASN A 417 1.58 -21.93 0.91
CA ASN A 417 2.53 -20.81 0.88
C ASN A 417 2.59 -20.14 -0.51
N SER A 418 1.50 -20.26 -1.26
CA SER A 418 1.26 -19.64 -2.56
C SER A 418 -0.24 -19.30 -2.65
N ASP A 419 -0.58 -18.23 -3.37
CA ASP A 419 -1.96 -17.83 -3.67
C ASP A 419 -2.64 -18.72 -4.74
N GLN A 420 -1.85 -19.56 -5.42
CA GLN A 420 -2.34 -20.54 -6.38
C GLN A 420 -2.78 -21.87 -5.74
N LEU A 421 -2.46 -22.07 -4.46
CA LEU A 421 -2.75 -23.30 -3.73
C LEU A 421 -3.84 -23.07 -2.70
N GLY A 422 -4.77 -24.01 -2.60
CA GLY A 422 -5.79 -24.04 -1.55
C GLY A 422 -5.89 -25.43 -0.93
N VAL A 423 -6.27 -25.47 0.35
CA VAL A 423 -6.55 -26.73 1.05
C VAL A 423 -7.80 -27.38 0.46
N GLN A 424 -7.69 -28.67 0.17
CA GLN A 424 -8.80 -29.49 -0.32
C GLN A 424 -9.18 -30.53 0.76
N PRO A 425 -10.47 -30.77 1.03
CA PRO A 425 -10.85 -31.82 1.97
C PRO A 425 -10.36 -33.19 1.48
N GLY A 426 -9.79 -33.98 2.38
CA GLY A 426 -9.34 -35.33 2.11
C GLY A 426 -8.02 -35.71 2.78
N ARG A 427 -7.49 -36.85 2.39
CA ARG A 427 -6.24 -37.38 2.96
C ARG A 427 -5.04 -36.79 2.25
N TYR A 428 -4.20 -36.09 3.00
CA TYR A 428 -2.85 -35.74 2.58
C TYR A 428 -1.86 -36.78 3.10
N THR A 429 -0.78 -36.97 2.36
CA THR A 429 0.36 -37.77 2.83
C THR A 429 1.64 -36.96 2.71
N PHE A 430 2.52 -37.08 3.68
CA PHE A 430 3.78 -36.34 3.70
C PHE A 430 4.93 -37.19 4.21
N ARG A 431 6.14 -36.80 3.88
CA ARG A 431 7.37 -37.41 4.39
C ARG A 431 8.35 -36.32 4.81
N VAL A 432 9.00 -36.56 5.94
CA VAL A 432 10.03 -35.68 6.49
C VAL A 432 11.37 -36.41 6.45
N LEU A 433 12.40 -35.70 6.01
CA LEU A 433 13.79 -36.15 6.05
C LEU A 433 14.59 -35.34 7.06
N SER A 434 15.68 -35.94 7.53
CA SER A 434 16.73 -35.25 8.28
C SER A 434 18.11 -35.68 7.81
N ASP A 435 19.10 -34.81 8.00
CA ASP A 435 20.51 -35.08 7.74
C ASP A 435 21.18 -35.91 8.85
N ARG A 436 20.64 -35.90 10.07
CA ARG A 436 21.25 -36.55 11.25
C ARG A 436 20.31 -37.44 12.02
N ASP A 437 19.07 -37.03 12.20
CA ASP A 437 18.13 -37.74 13.07
C ASP A 437 17.41 -38.86 12.31
N SER A 438 17.10 -39.94 13.02
CA SER A 438 16.27 -41.04 12.50
C SER A 438 14.80 -40.92 12.94
N SER A 439 14.50 -40.09 13.93
CA SER A 439 13.15 -39.81 14.40
C SER A 439 13.03 -38.37 14.89
N ALA A 440 11.83 -37.79 14.79
CA ALA A 440 11.53 -36.45 15.29
C ALA A 440 10.11 -36.39 15.85
N ASP A 441 9.86 -35.43 16.74
CA ASP A 441 8.52 -35.15 17.26
C ASP A 441 7.76 -34.27 16.26
N ILE A 442 6.60 -34.75 15.78
CA ILE A 442 5.78 -34.05 14.79
C ILE A 442 4.46 -33.62 15.43
N THR A 443 4.12 -32.35 15.24
CA THR A 443 2.81 -31.78 15.61
C THR A 443 2.21 -31.12 14.38
N LEU A 444 0.92 -31.38 14.13
CA LEU A 444 0.17 -30.75 13.07
C LEU A 444 -0.74 -29.69 13.68
N TYR A 445 -0.78 -28.51 13.06
CA TYR A 445 -1.72 -27.44 13.38
C TYR A 445 -2.68 -27.30 12.22
N LEU A 446 -3.97 -27.49 12.44
CA LEU A 446 -5.01 -27.35 11.43
C LEU A 446 -5.78 -26.08 11.76
N LYS A 447 -5.62 -25.06 10.92
CA LYS A 447 -6.33 -23.80 11.07
C LYS A 447 -7.75 -23.97 10.57
N LYS A 448 -8.71 -23.92 11.49
CA LYS A 448 -10.12 -24.09 11.16
C LYS A 448 -10.76 -22.75 10.79
N SER A 449 -11.69 -22.82 9.86
CA SER A 449 -12.56 -21.71 9.52
C SER A 449 -13.91 -22.18 8.97
N ASN A 450 -14.95 -21.39 9.22
CA ASN A 450 -16.29 -21.68 8.71
C ASN A 450 -16.33 -21.44 7.20
N GLY A 451 -16.55 -22.50 6.41
CA GLY A 451 -16.69 -22.39 4.96
C GLY A 451 -15.38 -22.22 4.19
N GLY A 452 -14.21 -22.44 4.81
CA GLY A 452 -12.90 -22.38 4.14
C GLY A 452 -12.43 -20.96 3.82
N THR A 453 -12.99 -19.93 4.45
CA THR A 453 -12.52 -18.53 4.36
C THR A 453 -11.84 -18.11 5.65
N TYR A 454 -10.81 -17.26 5.60
CA TYR A 454 -10.14 -16.80 6.80
C TYR A 454 -11.11 -16.04 7.74
N ALA A 455 -11.04 -16.35 9.04
CA ALA A 455 -11.97 -15.85 10.05
C ALA A 455 -11.37 -14.76 10.96
N GLY A 456 -10.28 -14.10 10.56
CA GLY A 456 -9.58 -13.16 11.44
C GLY A 456 -8.70 -13.87 12.47
N GLY A 457 -8.12 -13.09 13.37
CA GLY A 457 -7.30 -13.55 14.49
C GLY A 457 -6.21 -12.57 14.86
N SER A 458 -5.51 -12.88 15.95
CA SER A 458 -4.48 -12.04 16.54
C SER A 458 -3.19 -12.80 16.78
N ILE A 459 -2.06 -12.11 16.75
CA ILE A 459 -0.77 -12.69 17.16
C ILE A 459 -0.28 -11.95 18.40
N PRO A 460 -0.21 -12.60 19.58
CA PRO A 460 0.46 -12.03 20.73
C PRO A 460 1.98 -12.00 20.52
N LEU A 461 2.65 -11.01 21.09
CA LEU A 461 4.09 -10.81 20.98
C LEU A 461 4.79 -10.92 22.33
N ASN A 462 5.93 -11.62 22.34
CA ASN A 462 6.94 -11.52 23.40
C ASN A 462 8.09 -10.66 22.86
N VAL A 463 8.17 -9.40 23.29
CA VAL A 463 9.18 -8.44 22.87
C VAL A 463 10.34 -8.44 23.85
N PHE A 464 11.52 -8.77 23.36
CA PHE A 464 12.77 -8.82 24.10
C PHE A 464 13.62 -7.62 23.72
N ILE A 465 14.06 -6.83 24.69
CA ILE A 465 14.75 -5.56 24.45
C ILE A 465 16.17 -5.64 25.01
N ALA A 466 17.16 -5.49 24.15
CA ALA A 466 18.54 -5.40 24.59
C ALA A 466 18.89 -4.02 25.18
N PRO A 467 19.81 -3.96 26.16
CA PRO A 467 20.24 -2.68 26.72
C PRO A 467 20.78 -1.75 25.63
N GLY A 468 20.21 -0.55 25.55
CA GLY A 468 20.62 0.46 24.57
C GLY A 468 20.22 0.16 23.12
N ALA A 469 19.30 -0.80 22.88
CA ALA A 469 18.74 -1.03 21.55
C ALA A 469 17.93 0.18 21.07
N PHE A 470 17.02 0.68 21.89
CA PHE A 470 16.21 1.85 21.55
C PHE A 470 16.90 3.17 21.94
N PRO A 471 16.93 4.19 21.05
CA PRO A 471 17.59 5.48 21.31
C PRO A 471 17.03 6.26 22.51
N ASP A 472 15.75 6.07 22.84
CA ASP A 472 15.11 6.70 23.99
C ASP A 472 15.38 5.97 25.33
N GLY A 473 16.19 4.91 25.30
CA GLY A 473 16.56 4.13 26.47
C GLY A 473 15.45 3.21 26.99
N ALA A 474 14.45 2.90 26.15
CA ALA A 474 13.39 1.97 26.52
C ALA A 474 13.96 0.59 26.92
N ASN A 475 13.38 0.02 27.98
CA ASN A 475 13.61 -1.33 28.48
C ASN A 475 12.26 -1.98 28.78
N ALA A 476 12.22 -3.23 29.24
CA ALA A 476 10.95 -3.93 29.44
C ALA A 476 9.97 -3.22 30.37
N ALA A 477 10.45 -2.51 31.39
CA ALA A 477 9.62 -1.79 32.34
C ALA A 477 9.08 -0.46 31.78
N SER A 478 9.80 0.20 30.87
CA SER A 478 9.42 1.49 30.29
C SER A 478 8.83 1.40 28.88
N ALA A 479 8.96 0.26 28.21
CA ALA A 479 8.60 0.07 26.80
C ALA A 479 7.14 0.45 26.48
N SER A 480 6.19 0.14 27.35
CA SER A 480 4.77 0.49 27.13
C SER A 480 4.50 2.00 27.12
N GLY A 481 5.40 2.81 27.67
CA GLY A 481 5.33 4.27 27.64
C GLY A 481 6.30 4.92 26.64
N SER A 482 7.09 4.12 25.92
CA SER A 482 8.04 4.60 24.92
C SER A 482 7.31 4.94 23.62
N ARG A 483 7.50 6.17 23.14
CA ARG A 483 7.01 6.56 21.82
C ARG A 483 7.71 5.78 20.71
N TRP A 484 9.00 5.50 20.87
CA TRP A 484 9.76 4.74 19.87
C TRP A 484 9.20 3.33 19.70
N VAL A 485 9.03 2.60 20.81
CA VAL A 485 8.47 1.24 20.79
C VAL A 485 7.04 1.24 20.24
N SER A 486 6.23 2.24 20.65
CA SER A 486 4.86 2.38 20.14
C SER A 486 4.82 2.64 18.63
N ASP A 487 5.68 3.52 18.11
CA ASP A 487 5.73 3.86 16.68
C ASP A 487 6.22 2.67 15.83
N VAL A 488 7.17 1.87 16.34
CA VAL A 488 7.63 0.61 15.73
C VAL A 488 6.47 -0.40 15.65
N LEU A 489 5.81 -0.67 16.79
CA LEU A 489 4.70 -1.63 16.85
C LEU A 489 3.48 -1.17 16.04
N ALA A 490 3.29 0.15 15.88
CA ALA A 490 2.22 0.70 15.04
C ALA A 490 2.35 0.31 13.56
N ARG A 491 3.54 -0.06 13.07
CA ARG A 491 3.71 -0.60 11.72
C ARG A 491 2.98 -1.93 11.50
N TRP A 492 2.70 -2.69 12.57
CA TRP A 492 1.81 -3.87 12.49
C TRP A 492 0.43 -3.50 11.92
N GLN A 493 -0.10 -2.34 12.32
CA GLN A 493 -1.41 -1.91 11.86
C GLN A 493 -1.43 -1.71 10.35
N GLN A 494 -0.38 -1.11 9.78
CA GLN A 494 -0.29 -0.87 8.34
C GLN A 494 -0.38 -2.16 7.51
N PHE A 495 0.46 -3.15 7.83
CA PHE A 495 0.60 -4.32 6.98
C PHE A 495 -0.35 -5.46 7.38
N TYR A 496 -0.36 -5.83 8.66
CA TYR A 496 -1.07 -7.03 9.08
C TYR A 496 -2.53 -6.74 9.43
N ARG A 497 -2.80 -5.65 10.16
CA ARG A 497 -4.20 -5.32 10.50
C ARG A 497 -4.98 -4.86 9.28
N ASN A 498 -4.48 -3.84 8.58
CA ASN A 498 -5.23 -3.19 7.51
C ASN A 498 -5.27 -4.02 6.22
N GLN A 499 -4.22 -4.78 5.90
CA GLN A 499 -4.10 -5.48 4.60
C GLN A 499 -4.27 -7.01 4.71
N ALA A 500 -4.06 -7.61 5.90
CA ALA A 500 -4.28 -9.04 6.12
C ALA A 500 -5.37 -9.38 7.16
N SER A 501 -5.98 -8.39 7.81
CA SER A 501 -6.98 -8.59 8.87
C SER A 501 -6.45 -9.41 10.07
N VAL A 502 -5.16 -9.27 10.38
CA VAL A 502 -4.50 -9.89 11.53
C VAL A 502 -4.22 -8.85 12.61
N GLU A 503 -4.88 -8.99 13.75
CA GLU A 503 -4.75 -8.08 14.88
C GLU A 503 -3.44 -8.27 15.65
N LEU A 504 -2.94 -7.19 16.24
CA LEU A 504 -1.87 -7.29 17.22
C LEU A 504 -2.47 -7.80 18.54
N GLY A 505 -2.02 -8.96 18.99
CA GLY A 505 -2.46 -9.55 20.25
C GLY A 505 -1.78 -8.91 21.46
N GLN A 506 -1.83 -9.59 22.60
CA GLN A 506 -1.17 -9.12 23.81
C GLN A 506 0.35 -9.01 23.61
N VAL A 507 0.92 -7.85 23.90
CA VAL A 507 2.37 -7.60 23.89
C VAL A 507 2.92 -7.72 25.31
N LYS A 508 3.98 -8.52 25.47
CA LYS A 508 4.72 -8.70 26.74
C LYS A 508 6.17 -8.31 26.52
N PHE A 509 6.72 -7.51 27.42
CA PHE A 509 8.10 -7.03 27.31
C PHE A 509 9.05 -7.77 28.27
N PHE A 510 10.28 -8.02 27.82
CA PHE A 510 11.32 -8.71 28.56
C PHE A 510 12.69 -8.07 28.31
N ASP A 511 13.53 -7.98 29.32
CA ASP A 511 14.89 -7.48 29.17
C ASP A 511 15.83 -8.60 28.71
N LEU A 512 16.74 -8.28 27.78
CA LEU A 512 17.86 -9.14 27.41
C LEU A 512 19.12 -8.76 28.21
N PRO A 513 20.05 -9.71 28.43
CA PRO A 513 21.36 -9.41 29.01
C PRO A 513 22.19 -8.52 28.07
N SER A 514 23.11 -7.73 28.64
CA SER A 514 24.01 -6.85 27.87
C SER A 514 24.93 -7.57 26.89
N GLY A 515 25.11 -8.88 27.04
CA GLY A 515 25.86 -9.71 26.07
C GLY A 515 25.13 -9.91 24.73
N LEU A 516 23.85 -9.51 24.65
CA LEU A 516 23.02 -9.59 23.44
C LEU A 516 22.68 -8.19 22.88
N THR A 517 23.37 -7.14 23.33
CA THR A 517 23.20 -5.79 22.76
C THR A 517 23.69 -5.72 21.32
N ASP A 518 24.85 -6.33 21.03
CA ASP A 518 25.48 -6.34 19.72
C ASP A 518 25.68 -7.79 19.30
N VAL A 519 25.01 -8.21 18.24
CA VAL A 519 25.02 -9.60 17.77
C VAL A 519 25.85 -9.69 16.49
N SER A 520 26.80 -10.61 16.48
CA SER A 520 27.85 -10.70 15.45
C SER A 520 27.92 -12.04 14.72
N SER A 521 27.08 -13.00 15.11
CA SER A 521 27.08 -14.32 14.47
C SER A 521 25.74 -15.02 14.53
N GLU A 522 25.53 -15.96 13.61
CA GLU A 522 24.32 -16.78 13.55
C GLU A 522 24.09 -17.53 14.87
N SER A 523 25.17 -18.07 15.43
CA SER A 523 25.11 -18.79 16.69
C SER A 523 24.68 -17.92 17.87
N GLU A 524 24.98 -16.62 17.87
CA GLU A 524 24.59 -15.71 18.95
C GLU A 524 23.09 -15.44 18.96
N TYR A 525 22.48 -15.09 17.83
CA TYR A 525 21.02 -14.89 17.80
C TYR A 525 20.26 -16.20 18.00
N GLN A 526 20.75 -17.32 17.45
CA GLN A 526 20.14 -18.64 17.67
C GLN A 526 20.19 -19.03 19.15
N GLN A 527 21.28 -18.70 19.84
CA GLN A 527 21.40 -18.90 21.28
C GLN A 527 20.45 -17.98 22.06
N ALA A 528 20.26 -16.73 21.63
CA ALA A 528 19.26 -15.84 22.22
C ALA A 528 17.83 -16.41 22.12
N PHE A 529 17.46 -16.96 20.96
CA PHE A 529 16.16 -17.61 20.76
C PHE A 529 15.98 -18.83 21.66
N LEU A 530 17.03 -19.64 21.82
CA LEU A 530 17.06 -20.80 22.70
C LEU A 530 16.90 -20.44 24.18
N ASP A 531 17.65 -19.44 24.66
CA ASP A 531 17.74 -19.15 26.10
C ASP A 531 16.60 -18.25 26.60
N HIS A 532 16.05 -17.41 25.73
CA HIS A 532 15.09 -16.38 26.13
C HIS A 532 13.71 -16.55 25.48
N GLY A 533 13.59 -17.23 24.35
CA GLY A 533 12.33 -17.42 23.65
C GLY A 533 11.27 -18.09 24.55
N ARG A 534 10.03 -17.62 24.48
CA ARG A 534 8.92 -18.07 25.32
C ARG A 534 7.76 -18.59 24.46
N ASP A 535 7.01 -19.53 25.01
CA ASP A 535 5.83 -20.08 24.35
C ASP A 535 4.66 -19.08 24.33
N GLY A 536 3.67 -19.37 23.49
CA GLY A 536 2.35 -18.72 23.49
C GLY A 536 2.30 -17.37 22.78
N ALA A 537 3.38 -16.93 22.14
CA ALA A 537 3.47 -15.71 21.35
C ALA A 537 4.64 -15.78 20.35
N LEU A 538 4.66 -14.86 19.37
CA LEU A 538 5.81 -14.65 18.49
C LEU A 538 6.91 -13.93 19.30
N ASN A 539 8.12 -14.48 19.31
CA ASN A 539 9.25 -13.88 20.03
C ASN A 539 10.01 -12.91 19.12
N LEU A 540 10.03 -11.64 19.51
CA LEU A 540 10.66 -10.54 18.76
C LEU A 540 11.79 -9.95 19.60
N PHE A 541 13.01 -9.90 19.07
CA PHE A 541 14.21 -9.48 19.75
C PHE A 541 14.75 -8.19 19.13
N PHE A 542 14.80 -7.10 19.90
CA PHE A 542 15.41 -5.85 19.47
C PHE A 542 16.83 -5.73 20.02
N VAL A 543 17.79 -5.57 19.12
CA VAL A 543 19.21 -5.38 19.42
C VAL A 543 19.72 -4.07 18.82
N ARG A 544 20.89 -3.62 19.26
CA ARG A 544 21.47 -2.35 18.80
C ARG A 544 22.21 -2.51 17.47
N SER A 545 22.84 -3.66 17.24
CA SER A 545 23.53 -3.94 15.97
C SER A 545 23.51 -5.42 15.64
N LEU A 546 23.37 -5.75 14.36
CA LEU A 546 23.41 -7.10 13.82
C LEU A 546 24.44 -7.19 12.68
N SER A 547 25.60 -7.78 12.96
CA SER A 547 26.71 -7.86 12.00
C SER A 547 27.05 -9.31 11.68
N LEU A 548 26.40 -9.89 10.67
CA LEU A 548 26.59 -11.30 10.30
C LEU A 548 27.61 -11.47 9.18
N GLY A 549 28.71 -12.20 9.46
CA GLY A 549 29.58 -12.79 8.44
C GLY A 549 30.42 -11.83 7.59
N GLY A 550 30.62 -10.58 8.01
CA GLY A 550 31.41 -9.58 7.26
C GLY A 550 30.66 -8.91 6.11
N SER A 551 29.36 -9.17 5.98
CA SER A 551 28.42 -8.48 5.09
C SER A 551 27.99 -7.16 5.75
N SER A 552 27.97 -6.08 4.98
CA SER A 552 27.47 -4.77 5.41
C SER A 552 25.95 -4.80 5.64
N ALA A 553 25.57 -4.48 6.88
CA ALA A 553 24.25 -4.10 7.40
C ALA A 553 23.10 -5.08 7.16
N VAL A 554 22.93 -6.03 8.07
CA VAL A 554 21.75 -6.90 8.15
C VAL A 554 20.73 -6.20 9.03
N ALA A 555 19.58 -5.80 8.49
CA ALA A 555 18.59 -5.10 9.30
C ALA A 555 17.88 -6.04 10.29
N GLY A 556 17.47 -7.22 9.82
CA GLY A 556 16.81 -8.22 10.66
C GLY A 556 17.01 -9.64 10.15
N VAL A 557 16.60 -10.60 10.97
CA VAL A 557 16.58 -12.03 10.64
C VAL A 557 15.39 -12.72 11.28
N SER A 558 14.59 -13.40 10.45
CA SER A 558 13.65 -14.43 10.90
C SER A 558 14.35 -15.76 11.17
N GLY A 559 14.06 -16.36 12.32
CA GLY A 559 14.57 -17.67 12.70
C GLY A 559 14.11 -18.81 11.78
N GLY A 560 13.01 -18.64 11.02
CA GLY A 560 12.55 -19.64 10.06
C GLY A 560 11.55 -19.06 9.05
N ILE A 561 11.39 -19.75 7.91
CA ILE A 561 10.48 -19.34 6.84
C ILE A 561 9.55 -20.52 6.45
N PRO A 562 8.40 -20.69 7.12
CA PRO A 562 7.96 -19.98 8.33
C PRO A 562 8.70 -20.43 9.60
N GLY A 563 8.55 -19.63 10.66
CA GLY A 563 9.01 -20.00 11.99
C GLY A 563 8.04 -20.95 12.71
N PRO A 564 8.48 -21.61 13.80
CA PRO A 564 7.64 -22.50 14.59
C PRO A 564 6.56 -21.69 15.35
N PRO A 565 5.27 -21.93 15.09
CA PRO A 565 4.20 -21.08 15.60
C PRO A 565 4.00 -21.23 17.12
N GLY A 566 4.16 -20.12 17.85
CA GLY A 566 3.83 -20.02 19.27
C GLY A 566 4.70 -20.86 20.21
N ILE A 567 5.89 -21.26 19.76
CA ILE A 567 6.87 -22.02 20.55
C ILE A 567 8.08 -21.14 20.79
N GLY A 568 8.63 -21.22 21.99
CA GLY A 568 9.92 -20.62 22.37
C GLY A 568 11.00 -21.68 22.59
N GLY A 569 12.22 -21.25 22.86
CA GLY A 569 13.29 -22.15 23.27
C GLY A 569 13.83 -23.06 22.17
N THR A 570 13.79 -22.61 20.91
CA THR A 570 14.47 -23.27 19.79
C THR A 570 15.30 -22.25 19.00
N ARG A 571 16.28 -22.71 18.21
CA ARG A 571 17.14 -21.88 17.36
C ARG A 571 16.40 -21.10 16.27
N ASN A 572 15.12 -21.34 16.09
CA ASN A 572 14.31 -20.80 15.00
C ASN A 572 13.04 -20.10 15.53
N SER A 573 12.83 -20.09 16.85
CA SER A 573 11.62 -19.61 17.53
C SER A 573 11.60 -18.10 17.78
N GLY A 574 12.12 -17.30 16.86
CA GLY A 574 12.10 -15.84 17.02
C GLY A 574 12.47 -15.08 15.76
N VAL A 575 12.27 -13.77 15.85
CA VAL A 575 12.70 -12.75 14.89
C VAL A 575 13.62 -11.79 15.63
N ILE A 576 14.77 -11.46 15.06
CA ILE A 576 15.72 -10.48 15.62
C ILE A 576 15.85 -9.28 14.69
N ILE A 577 15.79 -8.07 15.26
CA ILE A 577 15.77 -6.79 14.55
C ILE A 577 16.86 -5.88 15.13
N GLU A 578 17.71 -5.35 14.25
CA GLU A 578 18.56 -4.20 14.54
C GLU A 578 17.69 -2.95 14.54
N VAL A 579 17.72 -2.19 15.64
CA VAL A 579 17.01 -0.91 15.73
C VAL A 579 17.67 0.10 14.79
N GLN A 580 16.92 0.52 13.77
CA GLN A 580 17.36 1.44 12.72
C GLN A 580 17.31 2.90 13.18
N ASP A 581 17.81 3.81 12.35
CA ASP A 581 17.86 5.27 12.62
C ASP A 581 16.47 5.93 12.78
N SER A 582 15.39 5.25 12.42
CA SER A 582 14.02 5.73 12.65
C SER A 582 13.08 4.63 13.13
N PRO A 583 12.02 4.98 13.90
CA PRO A 583 11.00 4.02 14.33
C PRO A 583 10.26 3.41 13.14
N ARG A 584 10.08 4.19 12.06
CA ARG A 584 9.40 3.72 10.86
C ARG A 584 10.19 2.61 10.18
N LEU A 585 11.46 2.84 9.86
CA LEU A 585 12.31 1.82 9.23
C LEU A 585 12.46 0.58 10.12
N THR A 586 12.63 0.77 11.43
CA THR A 586 12.67 -0.34 12.39
C THR A 586 11.37 -1.14 12.39
N GLY A 587 10.22 -0.49 12.27
CA GLY A 587 8.92 -1.16 12.22
C GLY A 587 8.62 -1.80 10.86
N ASP A 588 9.11 -1.23 9.76
CA ASP A 588 9.05 -1.85 8.42
C ASP A 588 9.89 -3.13 8.39
N ASP A 589 11.12 -3.08 8.92
CA ASP A 589 12.02 -4.23 9.08
C ASP A 589 11.43 -5.31 9.99
N MET A 590 10.88 -4.89 11.15
CA MET A 590 10.13 -5.79 12.03
C MET A 590 9.02 -6.53 11.28
N CYS A 591 8.20 -5.80 10.51
CA CYS A 591 7.13 -6.42 9.71
C CYS A 591 7.70 -7.28 8.57
N HIS A 592 8.82 -6.91 7.95
CA HIS A 592 9.44 -7.72 6.91
C HIS A 592 9.84 -9.10 7.44
N GLU A 593 10.59 -9.13 8.54
CA GLU A 593 11.06 -10.38 9.13
C GLU A 593 9.93 -11.19 9.78
N ILE A 594 8.91 -10.53 10.34
CA ILE A 594 7.69 -11.22 10.76
C ILE A 594 6.98 -11.83 9.54
N GLY A 595 7.03 -11.18 8.37
CA GLY A 595 6.47 -11.73 7.13
C GLY A 595 7.11 -13.06 6.77
N HIS A 596 8.44 -13.14 6.86
CA HIS A 596 9.17 -14.41 6.75
C HIS A 596 8.74 -15.43 7.79
N PHE A 597 8.66 -15.04 9.06
CA PHE A 597 8.21 -15.92 10.14
C PHE A 597 6.79 -16.46 9.89
N LEU A 598 5.94 -15.67 9.22
CA LEU A 598 4.56 -16.02 8.85
C LEU A 598 4.45 -16.75 7.51
N GLY A 599 5.57 -17.04 6.84
CA GLY A 599 5.64 -17.93 5.67
C GLY A 599 5.82 -17.24 4.32
N LEU A 600 6.09 -15.92 4.31
CA LEU A 600 6.38 -15.17 3.09
C LEU A 600 7.85 -15.29 2.68
N TYR A 601 8.08 -15.19 1.38
CA TYR A 601 9.41 -15.14 0.78
C TYR A 601 9.64 -13.74 0.19
N HIS A 602 10.89 -13.42 -0.17
CA HIS A 602 11.14 -12.20 -0.92
C HIS A 602 10.41 -12.26 -2.27
N ILE A 603 9.77 -11.15 -2.66
CA ILE A 603 9.07 -11.06 -3.95
C ILE A 603 10.03 -11.38 -5.11
N SER A 604 11.30 -11.02 -4.93
CA SER A 604 12.40 -11.40 -5.78
C SER A 604 13.67 -11.42 -4.96
N GLU A 605 14.42 -12.50 -5.08
CA GLU A 605 15.70 -12.64 -4.43
C GLU A 605 16.76 -11.73 -5.07
N THR A 606 17.84 -11.50 -4.34
CA THR A 606 18.97 -10.66 -4.81
C THR A 606 19.63 -11.16 -6.09
N ASP A 607 19.41 -12.41 -6.48
CA ASP A 607 19.88 -12.98 -7.75
C ASP A 607 19.07 -12.50 -8.98
N GLY A 608 17.89 -11.90 -8.76
CA GLY A 608 16.99 -11.39 -9.80
C GLY A 608 16.39 -12.47 -10.71
N THR A 609 16.40 -13.73 -10.27
CA THR A 609 15.92 -14.92 -11.01
C THR A 609 15.03 -15.84 -10.18
N THR A 610 15.14 -15.77 -8.85
CA THR A 610 14.28 -16.48 -7.92
C THR A 610 13.22 -15.48 -7.41
N HIS A 611 11.94 -15.76 -7.65
CA HIS A 611 10.80 -14.91 -7.24
C HIS A 611 10.01 -15.59 -6.12
N ASP A 612 9.02 -14.98 -5.48
CA ASP A 612 8.12 -15.72 -4.57
C ASP A 612 7.15 -16.64 -5.36
N LEU A 613 6.14 -17.20 -4.70
CA LEU A 613 5.08 -17.99 -5.37
C LEU A 613 3.72 -17.26 -5.34
N ILE A 614 3.76 -15.92 -5.33
CA ILE A 614 2.59 -15.08 -5.24
C ILE A 614 2.38 -14.39 -6.58
N THR A 615 1.19 -14.51 -7.16
CA THR A 615 0.96 -14.05 -8.55
C THR A 615 0.74 -12.55 -8.68
N ASP A 616 0.41 -11.87 -7.58
CA ASP A 616 0.13 -10.43 -7.54
C ASP A 616 1.30 -9.59 -7.01
N THR A 617 2.49 -10.18 -6.89
CA THR A 617 3.74 -9.49 -6.57
C THR A 617 4.59 -9.29 -7.83
N PRO A 618 5.36 -8.19 -7.93
CA PRO A 618 6.21 -7.94 -9.09
C PRO A 618 7.44 -8.85 -9.09
N GLU A 619 7.73 -9.45 -10.24
CA GLU A 619 8.99 -10.15 -10.50
C GLU A 619 10.07 -9.16 -10.96
N CYS A 620 11.06 -8.92 -10.10
CA CYS A 620 12.20 -8.04 -10.36
C CYS A 620 13.30 -8.79 -11.14
N THR A 621 13.56 -8.39 -12.38
CA THR A 621 14.64 -8.99 -13.18
C THR A 621 15.93 -8.18 -13.10
N GLY A 622 17.08 -8.87 -13.02
CA GLY A 622 18.40 -8.23 -12.99
C GLY A 622 18.78 -7.69 -11.62
N ARG A 623 19.40 -6.50 -11.57
CA ARG A 623 19.81 -5.90 -10.29
C ARG A 623 18.60 -5.39 -9.52
N ILE A 624 18.52 -5.78 -8.25
CA ILE A 624 17.40 -5.47 -7.37
C ILE A 624 17.19 -3.95 -7.19
N GLU A 625 18.27 -3.15 -7.28
CA GLU A 625 18.22 -1.67 -7.21
C GLU A 625 17.44 -1.01 -8.37
N ASN A 626 17.20 -1.74 -9.45
CA ASN A 626 16.44 -1.22 -10.59
C ASN A 626 14.95 -1.57 -10.50
N CYS A 627 14.53 -2.33 -9.48
CA CYS A 627 13.14 -2.75 -9.32
C CYS A 627 12.32 -1.73 -8.53
N THR A 628 12.07 -0.57 -9.13
CA THR A 628 11.32 0.52 -8.48
C THR A 628 9.88 0.15 -8.13
N THR A 629 9.29 -0.81 -8.84
CA THR A 629 7.96 -1.36 -8.54
C THR A 629 7.95 -2.21 -7.26
N GLY A 630 9.05 -2.91 -6.97
CA GLY A 630 9.19 -3.74 -5.78
C GLY A 630 9.32 -2.93 -4.48
N TYR A 631 9.80 -1.68 -4.55
CA TYR A 631 10.11 -0.85 -3.39
C TYR A 631 8.93 -0.61 -2.44
N TYR A 632 7.70 -0.69 -2.94
CA TYR A 632 6.48 -0.48 -2.16
C TYR A 632 6.05 -1.73 -1.38
N TYR A 633 6.52 -2.92 -1.76
CA TYR A 633 6.11 -4.18 -1.18
C TYR A 633 6.92 -4.51 0.07
N LEU A 634 6.22 -4.96 1.12
CA LEU A 634 6.83 -5.33 2.40
C LEU A 634 7.96 -6.35 2.22
N MET A 635 7.75 -7.37 1.37
CA MET A 635 8.70 -8.46 1.18
C MET A 635 9.75 -8.18 0.10
N PHE A 636 10.03 -6.92 -0.22
CA PHE A 636 11.18 -6.57 -1.04
C PHE A 636 12.49 -6.76 -0.24
N PRO A 637 13.55 -7.39 -0.78
CA PRO A 637 14.73 -7.85 -0.03
C PRO A 637 15.66 -6.74 0.49
N ALA A 638 15.26 -5.47 0.40
CA ALA A 638 16.00 -4.33 0.90
C ALA A 638 15.04 -3.32 1.53
N LEU A 639 15.38 -2.76 2.70
CA LEU A 639 14.56 -1.74 3.34
C LEU A 639 14.49 -0.49 2.46
N THR A 640 13.28 -0.04 2.17
CA THR A 640 13.05 1.21 1.44
C THR A 640 12.12 2.13 2.24
N PRO A 641 12.25 3.47 2.10
CA PRO A 641 11.32 4.39 2.71
C PRO A 641 9.95 4.41 2.01
N TYR A 642 9.71 3.56 1.01
CA TYR A 642 8.45 3.52 0.25
C TYR A 642 7.57 2.33 0.62
N MET A 643 8.04 1.40 1.47
CA MET A 643 7.29 0.20 1.87
C MET A 643 5.96 0.56 2.55
N ASP A 644 4.86 0.12 1.93
CA ASP A 644 3.50 0.38 2.40
C ASP A 644 2.50 -0.73 2.03
N THR A 645 2.88 -1.67 1.16
CA THR A 645 1.98 -2.66 0.54
C THR A 645 2.30 -4.09 1.00
N LEU A 646 1.26 -4.82 1.39
CA LEU A 646 1.21 -6.27 1.52
C LEU A 646 0.15 -6.77 0.54
N SER A 647 0.54 -7.54 -0.47
CA SER A 647 -0.39 -7.93 -1.54
C SER A 647 -1.51 -8.84 -1.02
N PRO A 648 -2.69 -8.89 -1.69
CA PRO A 648 -3.74 -9.86 -1.36
C PRO A 648 -3.26 -11.31 -1.31
N GLY A 649 -2.38 -11.73 -2.22
CA GLY A 649 -1.78 -13.06 -2.20
C GLY A 649 -0.84 -13.30 -1.02
N GLN A 650 -0.04 -12.29 -0.64
CA GLN A 650 0.77 -12.35 0.59
C GLN A 650 -0.11 -12.41 1.84
N ALA A 651 -1.18 -11.61 1.88
CA ALA A 651 -2.17 -11.65 2.97
C ALA A 651 -2.80 -13.04 3.09
N TYR A 652 -3.18 -13.69 1.97
CA TYR A 652 -3.70 -15.06 1.95
C TYR A 652 -2.75 -16.07 2.63
N VAL A 653 -1.45 -15.99 2.34
CA VAL A 653 -0.45 -16.86 2.98
C VAL A 653 -0.31 -16.53 4.47
N VAL A 654 -0.18 -15.26 4.84
CA VAL A 654 -0.09 -14.84 6.25
C VAL A 654 -1.29 -15.35 7.05
N GLN A 655 -2.49 -15.19 6.51
CA GLN A 655 -3.75 -15.65 7.11
C GLN A 655 -3.76 -17.17 7.36
N GLY A 656 -2.96 -17.97 6.65
CA GLY A 656 -2.85 -19.41 6.89
C GLY A 656 -2.01 -19.79 8.11
N ASN A 657 -1.25 -18.85 8.69
CA ASN A 657 -0.28 -19.17 9.72
C ASN A 657 -0.95 -19.61 11.03
N ALA A 658 -0.43 -20.67 11.64
CA ALA A 658 -0.95 -21.26 12.87
C ALA A 658 -0.60 -20.47 14.15
N GLY A 659 0.24 -19.42 14.05
CA GLY A 659 0.51 -18.48 15.12
C GLY A 659 -0.63 -17.48 15.38
N ILE A 660 -1.51 -17.28 14.39
CA ILE A 660 -2.68 -16.40 14.47
C ILE A 660 -3.81 -17.14 15.19
N ARG A 661 -4.35 -16.55 16.26
CA ARG A 661 -5.33 -17.17 17.17
C ARG A 661 -6.47 -16.25 17.57
#